data_AF-A0A918U550-F1
#
_entry.id   AF-A0A918U550-F1
#
_cell.length_a   1.000
_cell.length_b   1.000
_cell.length_c   1.000
_cell.angle_alpha   90.00
_cell.angle_beta   90.00
_cell.angle_gamma   90.00
#
_symmetry.space_group_name_H-M   'P 1'
#
loop_
_entity.id
_entity.type
_entity.pdbx_description
1 polymer ?
#
loop_
_entity_poly.entity_id
_entity_poly.type
_entity_poly.pdbx_seq_one_letter_code
_entity_poly.pdbx_strand_id
1 'polypeptide(L)'
;MLDATQRDEGSRRVQENGTEVTAAGIARLAGVGRAAVSNWRRRHADFPKPVGGTETSPSFALTDVEDWLRNQGKLAEVPLRERVWQQLAGHPEGPVTALVHVGCVLLLVHDRPTVWLELGAGSDARLAERLPGPLDQVLTPRFGTGRERAVETPTTARLLASAPLLRGAVELASELGTRRTYEFLLGRHLDANPRQYTLTPTGLASLMADLAGPARSALDPACGTGGLLRAVAAAQANGTAGNPHLHGQDSSPELAALTALRLGLHTRATVRTAAADSLRADAYPALRADAVLCHPPFNERNWGHDELAYDPRWEYGFPARTESELAWVQHALARLADGGVAVLLMPPAAASRRSGRRIRADLLRRGALRAVIALPPGAAPPYNIPLHLWVLRRPAATGHPAHPEVLLADTGAFAADSRDDLDWQGVRTAVLDAWRPFDRTGTAAEQPGLSRSVPVIELLDDDVDLAPARHLPPPAAGGTEQLANVREHLGETLRLTGDLTPPAADPRRPTRWPLTTVGELARGGALLLRTGGSGGQARVPVLTDHDVLSGSAPSGTLPESDDEPVIIESGDVVVPVLGGGSVARVVDGATAGAALGRNLALLRPDPAALDAWFLAGFLRGTANNRQASSYASTATRLDVRRLQLPRLPLDQQRVYGERFRALAEFEEAIRLAGRLGEQLVRGMYDGLTDGTVAPG
;
A
#
# COMPACT_ATOMS: atom_id res chain seq x y z
N MET A 1 -38.58 -28.03 54.09
CA MET A 1 -39.21 -27.63 52.81
C MET A 1 -39.40 -26.12 52.79
N LEU A 2 -38.31 -25.34 52.90
CA LEU A 2 -38.33 -23.87 52.81
C LEU A 2 -36.94 -23.28 52.47
N ASP A 3 -36.02 -24.05 51.88
CA ASP A 3 -34.63 -23.58 51.66
C ASP A 3 -34.02 -24.02 50.32
N ALA A 4 -34.86 -24.35 49.33
CA ALA A 4 -34.42 -24.77 47.99
C ALA A 4 -34.76 -23.76 46.88
N THR A 5 -35.57 -22.73 47.16
CA THR A 5 -36.09 -21.82 46.13
C THR A 5 -35.35 -20.47 46.04
N GLN A 6 -34.46 -20.14 46.99
CA GLN A 6 -33.70 -18.87 46.97
C GLN A 6 -32.26 -19.00 46.45
N ARG A 7 -31.71 -20.20 46.29
CA ARG A 7 -30.37 -20.40 45.69
C ARG A 7 -30.38 -20.55 44.17
N ASP A 8 -31.55 -20.79 43.57
CA ASP A 8 -31.69 -21.01 42.12
C ASP A 8 -31.89 -19.69 41.33
N GLU A 9 -32.33 -18.61 41.99
CA GLU A 9 -32.41 -17.28 41.37
C GLU A 9 -31.05 -16.55 41.36
N GLY A 10 -30.15 -16.88 42.29
CA GLY A 10 -28.80 -16.30 42.38
C GLY A 10 -27.80 -16.88 41.38
N SER A 11 -27.95 -18.16 41.01
CA SER A 11 -27.03 -18.83 40.07
C SER A 11 -27.44 -18.72 38.61
N ARG A 12 -28.71 -18.37 38.30
CA ARG A 12 -29.16 -18.08 36.93
C ARG A 12 -28.74 -16.71 36.39
N ARG A 13 -28.23 -15.82 37.24
CA ARG A 13 -27.80 -14.45 36.83
C ARG A 13 -26.31 -14.32 36.52
N VAL A 14 -25.52 -15.39 36.61
CA VAL A 14 -24.05 -15.32 36.46
C VAL A 14 -23.53 -16.06 35.22
N GLN A 15 -24.43 -16.58 34.37
CA GLN A 15 -24.05 -17.28 33.13
C GLN A 15 -24.70 -16.66 31.87
N GLU A 16 -24.66 -15.34 31.75
CA GLU A 16 -24.82 -14.62 30.47
C GLU A 16 -23.66 -13.65 30.34
N ASN A 17 -22.47 -14.14 29.95
CA ASN A 17 -21.41 -13.26 29.46
C ASN A 17 -21.83 -12.77 28.08
N GLY A 18 -22.64 -11.71 28.06
CA GLY A 18 -23.03 -11.00 26.85
C GLY A 18 -21.79 -10.44 26.16
N THR A 19 -21.58 -10.84 24.91
CA THR A 19 -20.58 -10.23 24.03
C THR A 19 -20.74 -8.72 24.06
N GLU A 20 -19.66 -7.98 24.32
CA GLU A 20 -19.71 -6.51 24.31
C GLU A 20 -19.47 -5.95 22.90
N VAL A 21 -20.22 -4.92 22.53
CA VAL A 21 -20.10 -4.24 21.23
C VAL A 21 -19.84 -2.75 21.43
N THR A 22 -18.87 -2.20 20.71
CA THR A 22 -18.58 -0.76 20.72
C THR A 22 -19.53 -0.02 19.77
N ALA A 23 -19.70 1.29 19.92
CA ALA A 23 -20.51 2.10 19.00
C ALA A 23 -20.13 1.92 17.50
N ALA A 24 -18.88 1.59 17.20
CA ALA A 24 -18.44 1.22 15.85
C ALA A 24 -18.97 -0.15 15.39
N GLY A 25 -19.04 -1.12 16.30
CA GLY A 25 -19.71 -2.40 16.07
C GLY A 25 -21.22 -2.23 15.87
N ILE A 26 -21.88 -1.41 16.68
CA ILE A 26 -23.32 -1.09 16.54
C ILE A 26 -23.62 -0.46 15.17
N ALA A 27 -22.76 0.45 14.72
CA ALA A 27 -22.89 1.12 13.43
C ALA A 27 -22.83 0.12 12.28
N ARG A 28 -21.88 -0.83 12.35
CA ARG A 28 -21.76 -1.92 11.39
C ARG A 28 -22.96 -2.87 11.41
N LEU A 29 -23.47 -3.22 12.60
CA LEU A 29 -24.65 -4.09 12.74
C LEU A 29 -25.90 -3.49 12.09
N ALA A 30 -26.06 -2.18 12.17
CA ALA A 30 -27.21 -1.47 11.60
C ALA A 30 -26.95 -0.92 10.19
N GLY A 31 -25.80 -1.23 9.56
CA GLY A 31 -25.47 -0.75 8.22
C GLY A 31 -25.38 0.78 8.10
N VAL A 32 -25.02 1.47 9.17
CA VAL A 32 -24.99 2.94 9.25
C VAL A 32 -23.64 3.47 9.72
N GLY A 33 -23.38 4.77 9.54
CA GLY A 33 -22.21 5.43 10.11
C GLY A 33 -22.27 5.55 11.65
N ARG A 34 -21.10 5.66 12.30
CA ARG A 34 -20.99 5.82 13.78
C ARG A 34 -21.74 7.05 14.31
N ALA A 35 -21.89 8.08 13.48
CA ALA A 35 -22.66 9.28 13.81
C ALA A 35 -24.15 8.98 14.02
N ALA A 36 -24.72 8.02 13.29
CA ALA A 36 -26.11 7.60 13.47
C ALA A 36 -26.31 6.95 14.85
N VAL A 37 -25.38 6.08 15.28
CA VAL A 37 -25.39 5.47 16.62
C VAL A 37 -25.24 6.53 17.72
N SER A 38 -24.35 7.50 17.53
CA SER A 38 -24.23 8.61 18.48
C SER A 38 -25.48 9.47 18.53
N ASN A 39 -26.19 9.64 17.41
CA ASN A 39 -27.46 10.36 17.36
C ASN A 39 -28.57 9.55 18.04
N TRP A 40 -28.57 8.23 17.91
CA TRP A 40 -29.54 7.35 18.58
C TRP A 40 -29.41 7.42 20.10
N ARG A 41 -28.18 7.30 20.61
CA ARG A 41 -27.88 7.46 22.05
C ARG A 41 -28.41 8.76 22.66
N ARG A 42 -28.46 9.83 21.87
CA ARG A 42 -28.92 11.15 22.33
C ARG A 42 -30.42 11.36 22.18
N ARG A 43 -31.04 10.81 21.14
CA ARG A 43 -32.44 11.06 20.79
C ARG A 43 -33.40 9.98 21.30
N HIS A 44 -32.90 8.80 21.65
CA HIS A 44 -33.69 7.69 22.13
C HIS A 44 -33.30 7.40 23.58
N ALA A 45 -34.16 7.79 24.52
CA ALA A 45 -33.95 7.61 25.95
C ALA A 45 -33.94 6.12 26.37
N ASP A 46 -34.51 5.26 25.52
CA ASP A 46 -34.57 3.81 25.60
C ASP A 46 -33.35 3.11 24.98
N PHE A 47 -32.39 3.85 24.41
CA PHE A 47 -31.17 3.25 23.86
C PHE A 47 -30.36 2.54 24.98
N PRO A 48 -29.78 1.34 24.72
CA PRO A 48 -29.06 0.57 25.72
C PRO A 48 -27.98 1.35 26.46
N LYS A 49 -27.90 1.16 27.77
CA LYS A 49 -26.89 1.81 28.60
C LYS A 49 -25.55 1.09 28.44
N PRO A 50 -24.43 1.82 28.51
CA PRO A 50 -23.11 1.20 28.43
C PRO A 50 -22.90 0.25 29.60
N VAL A 51 -22.38 -0.94 29.31
CA VAL A 51 -22.04 -1.98 30.30
C VAL A 51 -20.53 -1.99 30.61
N GLY A 52 -19.72 -1.30 29.78
CA GLY A 52 -18.28 -1.15 29.95
C GLY A 52 -17.68 -0.04 29.07
N GLY A 53 -16.35 -0.06 28.94
CA GLY A 53 -15.59 0.89 28.12
C GLY A 53 -15.29 2.24 28.80
N THR A 54 -14.78 3.20 28.03
CA THR A 54 -14.44 4.56 28.51
C THR A 54 -15.52 5.57 28.11
N GLU A 55 -15.59 6.74 28.74
CA GLU A 55 -16.59 7.78 28.39
C GLU A 55 -16.55 8.17 26.90
N THR A 56 -15.37 8.10 26.29
CA THR A 56 -15.13 8.38 24.87
C THR A 56 -15.33 7.18 23.94
N SER A 57 -15.38 5.96 24.47
CA SER A 57 -15.62 4.72 23.72
C SER A 57 -16.36 3.70 24.59
N PRO A 58 -17.66 3.94 24.83
CA PRO A 58 -18.49 3.04 25.62
C PRO A 58 -18.72 1.71 24.89
N SER A 59 -18.74 0.63 25.64
CA SER A 59 -19.20 -0.69 25.20
C SER A 59 -20.59 -0.99 25.74
N PHE A 60 -21.37 -1.72 24.96
CA PHE A 60 -22.77 -2.04 25.21
C PHE A 60 -22.93 -3.56 25.15
N ALA A 61 -23.90 -4.11 25.88
CA ALA A 61 -24.25 -5.52 25.72
C ALA A 61 -24.82 -5.72 24.31
N LEU A 62 -24.23 -6.64 23.53
CA LEU A 62 -24.63 -6.91 22.15
C LEU A 62 -26.11 -7.27 22.06
N THR A 63 -26.60 -8.10 22.97
CA THR A 63 -28.00 -8.56 23.01
C THR A 63 -28.97 -7.39 23.16
N ASP A 64 -28.71 -6.47 24.11
CA ASP A 64 -29.55 -5.30 24.33
C ASP A 64 -29.57 -4.35 23.13
N VAL A 65 -28.44 -4.22 22.44
CA VAL A 65 -28.31 -3.40 21.23
C VAL A 65 -29.04 -4.02 20.05
N GLU A 66 -28.92 -5.33 19.84
CA GLU A 66 -29.61 -6.04 18.78
C GLU A 66 -31.13 -5.98 18.97
N ASP A 67 -31.61 -6.17 20.20
CA ASP A 67 -33.03 -6.08 20.54
C ASP A 67 -33.56 -4.65 20.35
N TRP A 68 -32.80 -3.64 20.77
CA TRP A 68 -33.17 -2.24 20.53
C TRP A 68 -33.22 -1.89 19.05
N LEU A 69 -32.21 -2.29 18.26
CA LEU A 69 -32.17 -2.03 16.82
C LEU A 69 -33.29 -2.75 16.06
N ARG A 70 -33.64 -3.97 16.47
CA ARG A 70 -34.76 -4.75 15.92
C ARG A 70 -36.10 -4.09 16.23
N ASN A 71 -36.30 -3.64 17.47
CA ASN A 71 -37.52 -2.92 17.89
C ASN A 71 -37.70 -1.58 17.19
N GLN A 72 -36.61 -0.91 16.80
CA GLN A 72 -36.65 0.36 16.08
C GLN A 72 -36.76 0.19 14.56
N GLY A 73 -36.80 -1.05 14.04
CA GLY A 73 -36.78 -1.33 12.60
C GLY A 73 -35.48 -0.88 11.91
N LYS A 74 -34.41 -0.64 12.69
CA LYS A 74 -33.12 -0.11 12.24
C LYS A 74 -32.06 -1.18 12.06
N LEU A 75 -32.35 -2.41 12.49
CA LEU A 75 -31.64 -3.58 12.03
C LEU A 75 -32.21 -3.95 10.64
N ALA A 76 -31.89 -3.14 9.63
CA ALA A 76 -31.91 -3.64 8.27
C ALA A 76 -30.83 -4.73 8.19
N GLU A 77 -31.13 -5.86 7.56
CA GLU A 77 -30.24 -7.02 7.48
C GLU A 77 -28.77 -6.58 7.29
N VAL A 78 -27.86 -7.11 8.12
CA VAL A 78 -26.40 -6.85 7.99
C VAL A 78 -26.03 -6.87 6.51
N PRO A 79 -25.42 -5.81 5.94
CA PRO A 79 -25.12 -5.74 4.51
C PRO A 79 -24.43 -7.01 4.04
N LEU A 80 -24.82 -7.53 2.86
CA LEU A 80 -24.37 -8.85 2.39
C LEU A 80 -22.85 -9.03 2.49
N ARG A 81 -22.08 -8.00 2.11
CA ARG A 81 -20.61 -7.96 2.21
C ARG A 81 -20.09 -8.17 3.64
N GLU A 82 -20.71 -7.52 4.62
CA GLU A 82 -20.34 -7.64 6.03
C GLU A 82 -20.77 -8.99 6.60
N ARG A 83 -21.94 -9.50 6.21
CA ARG A 83 -22.44 -10.81 6.64
C ARG A 83 -21.55 -11.94 6.15
N VAL A 84 -21.19 -11.94 4.87
CA VAL A 84 -20.28 -12.92 4.27
C VAL A 84 -18.90 -12.83 4.92
N TRP A 85 -18.39 -11.62 5.15
CA TRP A 85 -17.13 -11.45 5.86
C TRP A 85 -17.18 -11.99 7.30
N GLN A 86 -18.23 -11.70 8.07
CA GLN A 86 -18.39 -12.21 9.43
C GLN A 86 -18.44 -13.74 9.47
N GLN A 87 -19.16 -14.36 8.53
CA GLN A 87 -19.21 -15.82 8.39
C GLN A 87 -17.85 -16.42 8.02
N LEU A 88 -17.09 -15.74 7.16
CA LEU A 88 -15.74 -16.15 6.77
C LEU A 88 -14.76 -16.03 7.94
N ALA A 89 -14.74 -14.87 8.60
CA ALA A 89 -13.83 -14.60 9.72
C ALA A 89 -14.14 -15.48 10.95
N GLY A 90 -15.41 -15.82 11.17
CA GLY A 90 -15.88 -16.69 12.25
C GLY A 90 -15.96 -18.18 11.89
N HIS A 91 -15.44 -18.60 10.74
CA HIS A 91 -15.55 -19.98 10.28
C HIS A 91 -14.82 -20.95 11.25
N PRO A 92 -15.41 -22.11 11.60
CA PRO A 92 -14.87 -23.00 12.64
C PRO A 92 -13.49 -23.59 12.33
N GLU A 93 -13.18 -23.81 11.04
CA GLU A 93 -11.86 -24.27 10.58
C GLU A 93 -10.90 -23.12 10.23
N GLY A 94 -11.26 -21.88 10.60
CA GLY A 94 -10.48 -20.68 10.36
C GLY A 94 -10.76 -19.98 9.02
N PRO A 95 -10.35 -18.71 8.89
CA PRO A 95 -10.67 -17.86 7.74
C PRO A 95 -10.01 -18.31 6.43
N VAL A 96 -8.83 -18.94 6.49
CA VAL A 96 -8.13 -19.39 5.28
C VAL A 96 -8.81 -20.61 4.67
N THR A 97 -9.18 -21.60 5.48
CA THR A 97 -10.00 -22.74 5.04
C THR A 97 -11.33 -22.26 4.43
N ALA A 98 -11.97 -21.27 5.05
CA ALA A 98 -13.18 -20.65 4.54
C ALA A 98 -12.97 -19.98 3.17
N LEU A 99 -11.86 -19.24 2.99
CA LEU A 99 -11.46 -18.67 1.69
C LEU A 99 -11.25 -19.75 0.64
N VAL A 100 -10.62 -20.88 0.99
CA VAL A 100 -10.44 -22.01 0.07
C VAL A 100 -11.78 -22.58 -0.38
N HIS A 101 -12.71 -22.82 0.55
CA HIS A 101 -14.05 -23.33 0.21
C HIS A 101 -14.84 -22.32 -0.66
N VAL A 102 -14.80 -21.04 -0.31
CA VAL A 102 -15.41 -19.96 -1.11
C VAL A 102 -14.80 -19.91 -2.50
N GLY A 103 -13.48 -19.94 -2.62
CA GLY A 103 -12.79 -19.94 -3.91
C GLY A 103 -13.18 -21.12 -4.79
N CYS A 104 -13.31 -22.33 -4.21
CA CYS A 104 -13.77 -23.52 -4.95
C CYS A 104 -15.16 -23.31 -5.54
N VAL A 105 -16.11 -22.81 -4.75
CA VAL A 105 -17.49 -22.57 -5.21
C VAL A 105 -17.55 -21.42 -6.21
N LEU A 106 -16.83 -20.33 -5.98
CA LEU A 106 -16.77 -19.21 -6.92
C LEU A 106 -16.16 -19.63 -8.26
N LEU A 107 -15.19 -20.55 -8.26
CA LEU A 107 -14.62 -21.11 -9.49
C LEU A 107 -15.63 -22.02 -10.20
N LEU A 108 -16.40 -22.83 -9.47
CA LEU A 108 -17.51 -23.59 -10.04
C LEU A 108 -18.55 -22.68 -10.70
N VAL A 109 -18.96 -21.60 -10.01
CA VAL A 109 -19.89 -20.61 -10.57
C VAL A 109 -19.29 -19.90 -11.79
N HIS A 110 -17.99 -19.62 -11.76
CA HIS A 110 -17.28 -18.99 -12.88
C HIS A 110 -17.25 -19.87 -14.13
N ASP A 111 -16.96 -21.16 -13.98
CA ASP A 111 -16.76 -22.08 -15.10
C ASP A 111 -18.07 -22.77 -15.53
N ARG A 112 -19.01 -22.97 -14.61
CA ARG A 112 -20.27 -23.72 -14.82
C ARG A 112 -21.44 -23.08 -14.05
N PRO A 113 -21.91 -21.89 -14.45
CA PRO A 113 -22.91 -21.13 -13.71
C PRO A 113 -24.25 -21.86 -13.54
N THR A 114 -24.66 -22.67 -14.53
CA THR A 114 -25.93 -23.42 -14.48
C THR A 114 -25.93 -24.51 -13.42
N VAL A 115 -24.77 -25.12 -13.14
CA VAL A 115 -24.65 -26.19 -12.14
C VAL A 115 -24.96 -25.67 -10.74
N TRP A 116 -24.55 -24.44 -10.42
CA TRP A 116 -24.89 -23.84 -9.14
C TRP A 116 -26.39 -23.57 -8.99
N LEU A 117 -27.08 -23.13 -10.05
CA LEU A 117 -28.53 -22.88 -10.00
C LEU A 117 -29.32 -24.14 -9.62
N GLU A 118 -28.88 -25.31 -10.08
CA GLU A 118 -29.50 -26.60 -9.76
C GLU A 118 -29.15 -27.13 -8.35
N LEU A 119 -27.95 -26.80 -7.86
CA LEU A 119 -27.45 -27.25 -6.55
C LEU A 119 -27.89 -26.34 -5.40
N GLY A 120 -27.97 -25.03 -5.67
CA GLY A 120 -28.33 -24.01 -4.69
C GLY A 120 -29.79 -24.10 -4.24
N ALA A 121 -30.66 -24.76 -5.00
CA ALA A 121 -32.03 -25.03 -4.61
C ALA A 121 -32.11 -26.23 -3.63
N GLY A 122 -32.29 -25.96 -2.34
CA GLY A 122 -32.48 -27.00 -1.31
C GLY A 122 -31.82 -26.68 0.03
N SER A 123 -31.87 -27.63 0.96
CA SER A 123 -31.24 -27.51 2.28
C SER A 123 -29.72 -27.53 2.22
N ASP A 124 -29.07 -27.01 3.26
CA ASP A 124 -27.60 -27.01 3.39
C ASP A 124 -26.99 -28.41 3.40
N ALA A 125 -27.69 -29.39 4.01
CA ALA A 125 -27.29 -30.79 3.97
C ALA A 125 -27.27 -31.33 2.54
N ARG A 126 -28.30 -31.03 1.73
CA ARG A 126 -28.38 -31.47 0.34
C ARG A 126 -27.33 -30.80 -0.54
N LEU A 127 -27.05 -29.51 -0.30
CA LEU A 127 -25.97 -28.79 -0.98
C LEU A 127 -24.62 -29.45 -0.67
N ALA A 128 -24.31 -29.67 0.60
CA ALA A 128 -23.04 -30.24 1.05
C ALA A 128 -22.79 -31.68 0.54
N GLU A 129 -23.85 -32.48 0.40
CA GLU A 129 -23.77 -33.84 -0.14
C GLU A 129 -23.47 -33.84 -1.65
N ARG A 130 -24.09 -32.93 -2.42
CA ARG A 130 -24.02 -32.95 -3.89
C ARG A 130 -22.87 -32.15 -4.47
N LEU A 131 -22.33 -31.18 -3.74
CA LEU A 131 -21.33 -30.23 -4.22
C LEU A 131 -19.92 -30.81 -4.49
N PRO A 132 -19.39 -31.84 -3.77
CA PRO A 132 -18.04 -32.36 -4.01
C PRO A 132 -17.78 -32.82 -5.45
N GLY A 133 -18.72 -33.55 -6.07
CA GLY A 133 -18.54 -34.06 -7.44
C GLY A 133 -18.38 -32.93 -8.48
N PRO A 134 -19.31 -31.96 -8.54
CA PRO A 134 -19.18 -30.77 -9.39
C PRO A 134 -17.93 -29.93 -9.12
N LEU A 135 -17.52 -29.76 -7.85
CA LEU A 135 -16.26 -29.10 -7.53
C LEU A 135 -15.09 -29.83 -8.16
N ASP A 136 -15.00 -31.15 -8.00
CA ASP A 136 -13.89 -31.94 -8.56
C ASP A 136 -13.81 -31.84 -10.10
N GLN A 137 -14.95 -31.80 -10.78
CA GLN A 137 -15.03 -31.63 -12.24
C GLN A 137 -14.48 -30.30 -12.75
N VAL A 138 -14.41 -29.26 -11.89
CA VAL A 138 -13.82 -27.96 -12.22
C VAL A 138 -12.38 -27.87 -11.71
N LEU A 139 -12.11 -28.35 -10.50
CA LEU A 139 -10.78 -28.33 -9.90
C LEU A 139 -9.79 -29.20 -10.68
N THR A 140 -10.20 -30.37 -11.19
CA THR A 140 -9.29 -31.31 -11.86
C THR A 140 -8.70 -30.78 -13.16
N PRO A 141 -9.49 -30.26 -14.12
CA PRO A 141 -8.94 -29.66 -15.33
C PRO A 141 -8.07 -28.42 -15.04
N ARG A 142 -8.45 -27.61 -14.06
CA ARG A 142 -7.76 -26.36 -13.72
C ARG A 142 -6.43 -26.58 -13.00
N PHE A 143 -6.43 -27.47 -12.01
CA PHE A 143 -5.33 -27.62 -11.04
C PHE A 143 -4.59 -28.95 -11.09
N GLY A 144 -5.10 -29.93 -11.85
CA GLY A 144 -4.52 -31.28 -11.91
C GLY A 144 -5.26 -32.27 -11.00
N THR A 145 -4.75 -33.48 -10.91
CA THR A 145 -5.41 -34.58 -10.18
C THR A 145 -5.25 -34.43 -8.67
N GLY A 146 -6.17 -35.01 -7.90
CA GLY A 146 -6.32 -34.73 -6.46
C GLY A 146 -5.09 -34.95 -5.57
N ARG A 147 -4.15 -35.84 -5.93
CA ARG A 147 -2.91 -36.06 -5.15
C ARG A 147 -1.79 -35.06 -5.48
N GLU A 148 -1.93 -34.31 -6.57
CA GLU A 148 -0.87 -33.47 -7.14
C GLU A 148 -1.19 -31.98 -7.02
N ARG A 149 -2.41 -31.60 -6.60
CA ARG A 149 -2.85 -30.21 -6.49
C ARG A 149 -2.93 -29.75 -5.04
N ALA A 150 -2.59 -28.49 -4.77
CA ALA A 150 -2.72 -27.89 -3.44
C ALA A 150 -4.19 -27.66 -2.99
N VAL A 151 -5.15 -27.64 -3.92
CA VAL A 151 -6.57 -27.40 -3.61
C VAL A 151 -7.31 -28.74 -3.53
N GLU A 152 -7.52 -29.26 -2.32
CA GLU A 152 -8.32 -30.46 -2.14
C GLU A 152 -9.81 -30.20 -2.37
N THR A 153 -10.54 -31.21 -2.85
CA THR A 153 -12.01 -31.14 -2.93
C THR A 153 -12.57 -31.23 -1.50
N PRO A 154 -13.30 -30.21 -1.01
CA PRO A 154 -13.84 -30.24 0.35
C PRO A 154 -14.80 -31.41 0.56
N THR A 155 -14.71 -32.06 1.72
CA THR A 155 -15.59 -33.16 2.09
C THR A 155 -17.00 -32.66 2.42
N THR A 156 -18.00 -33.54 2.35
CA THR A 156 -19.38 -33.21 2.73
C THR A 156 -19.49 -32.60 4.13
N ALA A 157 -18.76 -33.13 5.12
CA ALA A 157 -18.77 -32.59 6.48
C ALA A 157 -18.26 -31.14 6.55
N ARG A 158 -17.16 -30.84 5.83
CA ARG A 158 -16.61 -29.49 5.74
C ARG A 158 -17.54 -28.53 5.02
N LEU A 159 -18.12 -28.97 3.90
CA LEU A 159 -19.08 -28.17 3.13
C LEU A 159 -20.37 -27.89 3.89
N LEU A 160 -20.82 -28.80 4.75
CA LEU A 160 -21.99 -28.56 5.61
C LEU A 160 -21.75 -27.38 6.55
N ALA A 161 -20.56 -27.32 7.17
CA ALA A 161 -20.19 -26.19 8.03
C ALA A 161 -20.04 -24.88 7.24
N SER A 162 -19.61 -24.95 5.97
CA SER A 162 -19.45 -23.78 5.11
C SER A 162 -20.72 -23.37 4.35
N ALA A 163 -21.78 -24.17 4.33
CA ALA A 163 -22.91 -23.96 3.43
C ALA A 163 -23.55 -22.56 3.49
N PRO A 164 -23.79 -21.95 4.67
CA PRO A 164 -24.30 -20.58 4.75
C PRO A 164 -23.35 -19.55 4.13
N LEU A 165 -22.04 -19.69 4.39
CA LEU A 165 -20.99 -18.85 3.82
C LEU A 165 -20.94 -18.99 2.29
N LEU A 166 -21.00 -20.22 1.77
CA LEU A 166 -20.93 -20.50 0.34
C LEU A 166 -22.11 -19.86 -0.39
N ARG A 167 -23.31 -19.93 0.17
CA ARG A 167 -24.50 -19.26 -0.39
C ARG A 167 -24.34 -17.75 -0.41
N GLY A 168 -23.96 -17.16 0.72
CA GLY A 168 -23.74 -15.72 0.80
C GLY A 168 -22.64 -15.24 -0.14
N ALA A 169 -21.57 -16.01 -0.32
CA ALA A 169 -20.50 -15.69 -1.26
C ALA A 169 -20.98 -15.72 -2.72
N VAL A 170 -21.85 -16.66 -3.10
CA VAL A 170 -22.40 -16.71 -4.47
C VAL A 170 -23.45 -15.64 -4.70
N GLU A 171 -24.26 -15.32 -3.70
CA GLU A 171 -25.15 -14.16 -3.72
C GLU A 171 -24.35 -12.88 -3.94
N LEU A 172 -23.25 -12.69 -3.19
CA LEU A 172 -22.35 -11.55 -3.35
C LEU A 172 -21.67 -11.53 -4.72
N ALA A 173 -21.31 -12.70 -5.25
CA ALA A 173 -20.79 -12.84 -6.60
C ALA A 173 -21.80 -12.52 -7.71
N SER A 174 -23.11 -12.58 -7.42
CA SER A 174 -24.14 -12.14 -8.36
C SER A 174 -24.18 -10.61 -8.47
N GLU A 175 -23.78 -9.88 -7.43
CA GLU A 175 -23.64 -8.41 -7.44
C GLU A 175 -22.29 -7.94 -8.00
N LEU A 176 -21.19 -8.56 -7.56
CA LEU A 176 -19.82 -8.09 -7.83
C LEU A 176 -19.12 -8.85 -8.96
N GLY A 177 -19.58 -10.04 -9.29
CA GLY A 177 -18.84 -11.02 -10.08
C GLY A 177 -17.88 -11.86 -9.24
N THR A 178 -17.69 -13.14 -9.61
CA THR A 178 -16.91 -14.13 -8.85
C THR A 178 -15.48 -13.68 -8.52
N ARG A 179 -14.79 -13.07 -9.49
CA ARG A 179 -13.41 -12.56 -9.33
C ARG A 179 -13.32 -11.47 -8.26
N ARG A 180 -14.19 -10.45 -8.37
CA ARG A 180 -14.19 -9.30 -7.46
C ARG A 180 -14.61 -9.72 -6.05
N THR A 181 -15.55 -10.64 -5.93
CA THR A 181 -15.92 -11.22 -4.62
C THR A 181 -14.74 -11.91 -3.95
N TYR A 182 -14.00 -12.76 -4.68
CA TYR A 182 -12.83 -13.43 -4.11
C TYR A 182 -11.72 -12.45 -3.73
N GLU A 183 -11.39 -11.47 -4.59
CA GLU A 183 -10.39 -10.45 -4.27
C GLU A 183 -10.80 -9.57 -3.09
N PHE A 184 -12.10 -9.24 -2.94
CA PHE A 184 -12.61 -8.52 -1.77
C PHE A 184 -12.38 -9.30 -0.48
N LEU A 185 -12.76 -10.58 -0.46
CA LEU A 185 -12.63 -11.44 0.73
C LEU A 185 -11.16 -11.74 1.05
N LEU A 186 -10.35 -12.07 0.04
CA LEU A 186 -8.92 -12.30 0.21
C LEU A 186 -8.21 -11.02 0.64
N GLY A 187 -8.48 -9.88 0.00
CA GLY A 187 -7.90 -8.58 0.34
C GLY A 187 -8.17 -8.21 1.79
N ARG A 188 -9.43 -8.33 2.23
CA ARG A 188 -9.81 -8.05 3.63
C ARG A 188 -9.13 -8.98 4.63
N HIS A 189 -8.86 -10.24 4.26
CA HIS A 189 -8.06 -11.17 5.07
C HIS A 189 -6.59 -10.78 5.14
N LEU A 190 -5.99 -10.39 4.01
CA LEU A 190 -4.60 -9.93 3.97
C LEU A 190 -4.41 -8.64 4.78
N ASP A 191 -5.34 -7.68 4.65
CA ASP A 191 -5.33 -6.40 5.37
C ASP A 191 -5.50 -6.57 6.89
N ALA A 192 -6.26 -7.58 7.31
CA ALA A 192 -6.40 -7.94 8.72
C ALA A 192 -5.13 -8.61 9.29
N ASN A 193 -4.25 -9.13 8.43
CA ASN A 193 -3.08 -9.93 8.80
C ASN A 193 -1.76 -9.44 8.13
N PRO A 194 -1.42 -8.14 8.19
CA PRO A 194 -0.32 -7.57 7.41
C PRO A 194 1.07 -8.03 7.84
N ARG A 195 1.19 -8.67 9.00
CA ARG A 195 2.45 -9.23 9.52
C ARG A 195 2.67 -10.69 9.11
N GLN A 196 1.64 -11.38 8.62
CA GLN A 196 1.70 -12.79 8.25
C GLN A 196 2.08 -12.99 6.78
N TYR A 197 1.75 -12.02 5.91
CA TYR A 197 1.91 -12.15 4.47
C TYR A 197 2.82 -11.06 3.90
N THR A 198 3.88 -11.48 3.24
CA THR A 198 4.71 -10.57 2.43
C THR A 198 4.07 -10.44 1.04
N LEU A 199 3.56 -9.25 0.75
CA LEU A 199 2.90 -8.97 -0.53
C LEU A 199 3.85 -8.27 -1.48
N THR A 200 3.96 -8.78 -2.71
CA THR A 200 4.62 -8.06 -3.80
C THR A 200 3.65 -7.00 -4.37
N PRO A 201 3.99 -5.70 -4.35
CA PRO A 201 3.14 -4.66 -4.91
C PRO A 201 2.84 -4.89 -6.40
N THR A 202 1.65 -4.51 -6.85
CA THR A 202 1.18 -4.76 -8.23
C THR A 202 2.06 -4.09 -9.28
N GLY A 203 2.54 -2.88 -9.01
CA GLY A 203 3.47 -2.17 -9.90
C GLY A 203 4.78 -2.94 -10.09
N LEU A 204 5.36 -3.43 -8.98
CA LEU A 204 6.56 -4.27 -9.01
C LEU A 204 6.32 -5.59 -9.76
N ALA A 205 5.24 -6.29 -9.44
CA ALA A 205 4.92 -7.57 -10.08
C ALA A 205 4.75 -7.41 -11.60
N SER A 206 4.13 -6.31 -12.04
CA SER A 206 3.99 -5.97 -13.45
C SER A 206 5.35 -5.69 -14.09
N LEU A 207 6.21 -4.89 -13.45
CA LEU A 207 7.57 -4.64 -13.93
C LEU A 207 8.38 -5.94 -14.09
N MET A 208 8.33 -6.83 -13.09
CA MET A 208 9.01 -8.12 -13.14
C MET A 208 8.50 -9.01 -14.30
N ALA A 209 7.19 -9.01 -14.55
CA ALA A 209 6.60 -9.73 -15.69
C ALA A 209 7.05 -9.17 -17.04
N ASP A 210 7.17 -7.86 -17.18
CA ASP A 210 7.67 -7.23 -18.42
C ASP A 210 9.16 -7.43 -18.64
N LEU A 211 9.96 -7.47 -17.58
CA LEU A 211 11.38 -7.83 -17.66
C LEU A 211 11.56 -9.29 -18.10
N ALA A 212 10.73 -10.20 -17.59
CA ALA A 212 10.73 -11.61 -17.99
C ALA A 212 10.30 -11.81 -19.45
N GLY A 213 9.40 -10.95 -19.94
CA GLY A 213 8.91 -10.98 -21.32
C GLY A 213 7.88 -12.08 -21.59
N PRO A 214 7.57 -12.34 -22.88
CA PRO A 214 6.65 -13.41 -23.29
C PRO A 214 7.10 -14.80 -22.83
N ALA A 215 6.21 -15.54 -22.14
CA ALA A 215 6.50 -16.86 -21.60
C ALA A 215 5.30 -17.81 -21.76
N ARG A 216 5.52 -19.02 -22.30
CA ARG A 216 4.48 -20.07 -22.40
C ARG A 216 4.37 -20.86 -21.10
N SER A 217 5.43 -20.87 -20.31
CA SER A 217 5.51 -21.48 -18.99
C SER A 217 6.23 -20.55 -18.01
N ALA A 218 5.66 -20.37 -16.82
CA ALA A 218 6.25 -19.56 -15.77
C ALA A 218 6.22 -20.28 -14.43
N LEU A 219 7.29 -20.14 -13.65
CA LEU A 219 7.41 -20.66 -12.29
C LEU A 219 7.60 -19.51 -11.29
N ASP A 220 6.90 -19.59 -10.16
CA ASP A 220 7.21 -18.84 -8.95
C ASP A 220 7.46 -19.82 -7.80
N PRO A 221 8.73 -20.03 -7.38
CA PRO A 221 9.08 -21.01 -6.37
C PRO A 221 8.88 -20.50 -4.93
N ALA A 222 8.38 -19.29 -4.74
CA ALA A 222 7.98 -18.75 -3.43
C ALA A 222 6.70 -17.92 -3.60
N CYS A 223 5.63 -18.57 -4.07
CA CYS A 223 4.55 -17.88 -4.75
C CYS A 223 3.66 -17.02 -3.87
N GLY A 224 3.68 -17.21 -2.54
CA GLY A 224 2.93 -16.40 -1.59
C GLY A 224 1.44 -16.34 -1.96
N THR A 225 0.94 -15.13 -2.25
CA THR A 225 -0.46 -14.90 -2.65
C THR A 225 -0.70 -14.93 -4.18
N GLY A 226 0.31 -15.32 -4.97
CA GLY A 226 0.23 -15.48 -6.42
C GLY A 226 0.35 -14.19 -7.23
N GLY A 227 0.82 -13.10 -6.62
CA GLY A 227 0.88 -11.77 -7.25
C GLY A 227 1.75 -11.73 -8.52
N LEU A 228 2.91 -12.39 -8.50
CA LEU A 228 3.85 -12.45 -9.64
C LEU A 228 3.26 -13.26 -10.80
N LEU A 229 2.77 -14.47 -10.55
CA LEU A 229 2.14 -15.32 -11.57
C LEU A 229 0.90 -14.66 -12.18
N ARG A 230 0.14 -13.89 -11.39
CA ARG A 230 -1.00 -13.12 -11.91
C ARG A 230 -0.54 -12.02 -12.85
N ALA A 231 0.56 -11.32 -12.54
CA ALA A 231 1.13 -10.32 -13.43
C ALA A 231 1.63 -10.94 -14.75
N VAL A 232 2.27 -12.11 -14.70
CA VAL A 232 2.63 -12.87 -15.90
C VAL A 232 1.40 -13.19 -16.74
N ALA A 233 0.35 -13.75 -16.12
CA ALA A 233 -0.89 -14.08 -16.82
C ALA A 233 -1.54 -12.85 -17.47
N ALA A 234 -1.54 -11.71 -16.78
CA ALA A 234 -2.09 -10.47 -17.30
C ALA A 234 -1.26 -9.91 -18.48
N ALA A 235 0.06 -9.98 -18.40
CA ALA A 235 0.94 -9.58 -19.50
C ALA A 235 0.74 -10.45 -20.76
N GLN A 236 0.56 -11.77 -20.58
CA GLN A 236 0.30 -12.69 -21.71
C GLN A 236 -1.11 -12.56 -22.29
N ALA A 237 -2.11 -12.15 -21.50
CA ALA A 237 -3.49 -12.02 -21.95
C ALA A 237 -3.65 -11.00 -23.10
N ASN A 238 -2.73 -10.04 -23.20
CA ASN A 238 -2.68 -9.05 -24.28
C ASN A 238 -1.84 -9.51 -25.48
N GLY A 239 -1.21 -10.69 -25.42
CA GLY A 239 -0.35 -11.26 -26.46
C GLY A 239 -1.05 -12.31 -27.31
N THR A 240 -0.35 -12.78 -28.35
CA THR A 240 -0.84 -13.81 -29.28
C THR A 240 -0.48 -15.25 -28.88
N ALA A 241 0.27 -15.44 -27.78
CA ALA A 241 0.90 -16.70 -27.40
C ALA A 241 -0.03 -17.72 -26.70
N GLY A 242 -1.31 -17.39 -26.51
CA GLY A 242 -2.27 -18.24 -25.81
C GLY A 242 -2.11 -18.19 -24.27
N ASN A 243 -2.82 -19.07 -23.57
CA ASN A 243 -2.78 -19.10 -22.11
C ASN A 243 -1.49 -19.79 -21.61
N PRO A 244 -0.74 -19.19 -20.68
CA PRO A 244 0.49 -19.78 -20.16
C PRO A 244 0.21 -20.95 -19.20
N HIS A 245 1.22 -21.80 -19.00
CA HIS A 245 1.27 -22.78 -17.91
C HIS A 245 1.93 -22.12 -16.69
N LEU A 246 1.19 -22.04 -15.58
CA LEU A 246 1.66 -21.36 -14.37
C LEU A 246 1.95 -22.38 -13.28
N HIS A 247 3.18 -22.36 -12.78
CA HIS A 247 3.66 -23.21 -11.71
C HIS A 247 3.96 -22.35 -10.48
N GLY A 248 3.36 -22.67 -9.35
CA GLY A 248 3.64 -22.03 -8.06
C GLY A 248 4.10 -23.04 -7.03
N GLN A 249 4.99 -22.64 -6.13
CA GLN A 249 5.31 -23.41 -4.93
C GLN A 249 5.41 -22.47 -3.73
N ASP A 250 4.84 -22.90 -2.61
CA ASP A 250 5.01 -22.23 -1.34
C ASP A 250 5.16 -23.28 -0.23
N SER A 251 5.91 -22.96 0.82
CA SER A 251 6.02 -23.84 2.00
C SER A 251 4.71 -23.98 2.77
N SER A 252 3.82 -22.98 2.67
CA SER A 252 2.51 -22.98 3.29
C SER A 252 1.46 -23.65 2.38
N PRO A 253 0.82 -24.75 2.83
CA PRO A 253 -0.28 -25.37 2.09
C PRO A 253 -1.45 -24.41 1.81
N GLU A 254 -1.71 -23.54 2.78
CA GLU A 254 -2.74 -22.51 2.67
C GLU A 254 -2.45 -21.51 1.54
N LEU A 255 -1.21 -21.00 1.45
CA LEU A 255 -0.81 -20.07 0.39
C LEU A 255 -0.80 -20.73 -0.99
N ALA A 256 -0.35 -21.98 -1.08
CA ALA A 256 -0.39 -22.75 -2.33
C ALA A 256 -1.83 -22.94 -2.83
N ALA A 257 -2.79 -23.21 -1.94
CA ALA A 257 -4.20 -23.35 -2.27
C ALA A 257 -4.85 -22.00 -2.65
N LEU A 258 -4.61 -20.94 -1.87
CA LEU A 258 -5.11 -19.59 -2.15
C LEU A 258 -4.60 -19.07 -3.49
N THR A 259 -3.31 -19.29 -3.80
CA THR A 259 -2.70 -18.92 -5.08
C THR A 259 -3.34 -19.66 -6.25
N ALA A 260 -3.56 -20.97 -6.15
CA ALA A 260 -4.23 -21.73 -7.20
C ALA A 260 -5.63 -21.18 -7.49
N LEU A 261 -6.46 -20.99 -6.45
CA LEU A 261 -7.82 -20.47 -6.60
C LEU A 261 -7.83 -19.05 -7.15
N ARG A 262 -6.94 -18.18 -6.65
CA ARG A 262 -6.80 -16.81 -7.14
C ARG A 262 -6.45 -16.80 -8.63
N LEU A 263 -5.47 -17.58 -9.06
CA LEU A 263 -5.10 -17.67 -10.47
C LEU A 263 -6.23 -18.27 -11.30
N GLY A 264 -6.84 -19.38 -10.87
CA GLY A 264 -7.93 -20.05 -11.59
C GLY A 264 -9.14 -19.15 -11.85
N LEU A 265 -9.45 -18.24 -10.92
CA LEU A 265 -10.51 -17.24 -11.09
C LEU A 265 -10.13 -16.13 -12.08
N HIS A 266 -8.87 -15.73 -12.14
CA HIS A 266 -8.42 -14.58 -12.94
C HIS A 266 -7.99 -14.94 -14.36
N THR A 267 -7.56 -16.17 -14.61
CA THR A 267 -6.98 -16.60 -15.88
C THR A 267 -7.57 -17.94 -16.36
N ARG A 268 -7.43 -18.21 -17.66
CA ARG A 268 -7.70 -19.51 -18.28
C ARG A 268 -6.45 -20.39 -18.41
N ALA A 269 -5.34 -19.95 -17.84
CA ALA A 269 -4.11 -20.70 -17.70
C ALA A 269 -4.33 -22.05 -17.00
N THR A 270 -3.52 -23.03 -17.38
CA THR A 270 -3.32 -24.24 -16.59
C THR A 270 -2.46 -23.88 -15.40
N VAL A 271 -2.96 -24.14 -14.18
CA VAL A 271 -2.27 -23.78 -12.94
C VAL A 271 -1.84 -25.05 -12.22
N ARG A 272 -0.61 -25.10 -11.74
CA ARG A 272 -0.11 -26.15 -10.85
C ARG A 272 0.51 -25.47 -9.64
N THR A 273 0.03 -25.79 -8.45
CA THR A 273 0.63 -25.31 -7.20
C THR A 273 0.93 -26.46 -6.26
N ALA A 274 2.04 -26.34 -5.53
CA ALA A 274 2.52 -27.34 -4.59
C ALA A 274 2.87 -26.70 -3.24
N ALA A 275 2.71 -27.49 -2.17
CA ALA A 275 2.94 -27.08 -0.80
C ALA A 275 4.19 -27.78 -0.23
N ALA A 276 5.35 -27.15 -0.34
CA ALA A 276 6.64 -27.67 0.13
C ALA A 276 7.73 -26.57 0.12
N ASP A 277 8.78 -26.73 0.93
CA ASP A 277 10.00 -25.91 0.85
C ASP A 277 10.68 -26.13 -0.51
N SER A 278 10.77 -25.09 -1.35
CA SER A 278 11.31 -25.21 -2.73
C SER A 278 12.80 -25.52 -2.80
N LEU A 279 13.56 -25.18 -1.76
CA LEU A 279 14.97 -25.53 -1.70
C LEU A 279 15.11 -27.00 -1.27
N ARG A 280 14.45 -27.45 -0.22
CA ARG A 280 14.60 -28.83 0.28
C ARG A 280 13.79 -29.88 -0.46
N ALA A 281 12.61 -29.51 -0.93
CA ALA A 281 11.60 -30.39 -1.51
C ALA A 281 10.98 -29.71 -2.74
N ASP A 282 11.82 -29.53 -3.76
CA ASP A 282 11.42 -29.01 -5.08
C ASP A 282 10.32 -29.88 -5.69
N ALA A 283 9.12 -29.32 -5.85
CA ALA A 283 7.97 -30.03 -6.43
C ALA A 283 8.07 -30.15 -7.96
N TYR A 284 9.00 -29.42 -8.59
CA TYR A 284 9.15 -29.34 -10.04
C TYR A 284 10.60 -29.64 -10.50
N PRO A 285 11.22 -30.76 -10.07
CA PRO A 285 12.63 -31.04 -10.31
C PRO A 285 12.97 -31.28 -11.80
N ALA A 286 11.98 -31.58 -12.62
CA ALA A 286 12.11 -31.76 -14.07
C ALA A 286 11.64 -30.56 -14.89
N LEU A 287 11.06 -29.52 -14.27
CA LEU A 287 10.53 -28.37 -14.99
C LEU A 287 11.66 -27.57 -15.65
N ARG A 288 11.36 -27.08 -16.86
CA ARG A 288 12.15 -26.16 -17.67
C ARG A 288 11.22 -25.06 -18.14
N ALA A 289 11.05 -24.04 -17.31
CA ALA A 289 10.15 -22.92 -17.57
C ALA A 289 10.81 -21.87 -18.48
N ASP A 290 10.01 -21.17 -19.28
CA ASP A 290 10.49 -20.03 -20.08
C ASP A 290 10.82 -18.83 -19.17
N ALA A 291 10.05 -18.66 -18.09
CA ALA A 291 10.24 -17.61 -17.11
C ALA A 291 10.22 -18.12 -15.65
N VAL A 292 11.05 -17.53 -14.79
CA VAL A 292 10.96 -17.68 -13.33
C VAL A 292 10.85 -16.30 -12.68
N LEU A 293 9.83 -16.04 -11.90
CA LEU A 293 9.72 -14.79 -11.12
C LEU A 293 9.69 -15.15 -9.65
N CYS A 294 10.47 -14.46 -8.82
CA CYS A 294 10.51 -14.80 -7.39
C CYS A 294 10.70 -13.56 -6.52
N HIS A 295 9.90 -13.46 -5.47
CA HIS A 295 10.16 -12.62 -4.30
C HIS A 295 10.48 -13.56 -3.14
N PRO A 296 11.74 -14.05 -3.03
CA PRO A 296 12.08 -15.04 -2.03
C PRO A 296 12.12 -14.43 -0.61
N PRO A 297 12.01 -15.24 0.45
CA PRO A 297 12.36 -14.81 1.79
C PRO A 297 13.86 -14.47 1.88
N PHE A 298 14.18 -13.35 2.54
CA PHE A 298 15.54 -12.85 2.66
C PHE A 298 16.20 -13.23 3.99
N ASN A 299 17.53 -13.36 3.97
CA ASN A 299 18.41 -13.66 5.10
C ASN A 299 17.99 -14.89 5.92
N GLU A 300 17.39 -15.89 5.25
CA GLU A 300 17.09 -17.17 5.87
C GLU A 300 18.41 -17.87 6.21
N ARG A 301 18.59 -18.28 7.46
CA ARG A 301 19.78 -19.06 7.87
C ARG A 301 19.55 -20.55 7.80
N ASN A 302 18.29 -20.96 7.91
CA ASN A 302 17.87 -22.36 7.93
C ASN A 302 17.26 -22.79 6.57
N TRP A 303 17.89 -22.41 5.47
CA TRP A 303 17.43 -22.74 4.12
C TRP A 303 17.80 -24.16 3.64
N GLY A 304 18.52 -24.94 4.46
CA GLY A 304 18.94 -26.30 4.13
C GLY A 304 20.42 -26.44 3.73
N HIS A 305 21.26 -25.45 4.07
CA HIS A 305 22.68 -25.42 3.72
C HIS A 305 23.40 -26.77 3.86
N ASP A 306 23.31 -27.42 5.03
CA ASP A 306 24.05 -28.66 5.29
C ASP A 306 23.44 -29.87 4.55
N GLU A 307 22.10 -29.92 4.45
CA GLU A 307 21.35 -30.96 3.73
C GLU A 307 21.61 -30.93 2.23
N LEU A 308 21.84 -29.72 1.68
CA LEU A 308 21.95 -29.47 0.24
C LEU A 308 23.41 -29.34 -0.23
N ALA A 309 24.42 -29.73 0.55
CA ALA A 309 25.83 -29.50 0.23
C ALA A 309 26.28 -30.03 -1.17
N TYR A 310 25.66 -31.11 -1.65
CA TYR A 310 25.97 -31.75 -2.94
C TYR A 310 24.84 -31.61 -3.97
N ASP A 311 23.92 -30.67 -3.76
CA ASP A 311 22.79 -30.48 -4.66
C ASP A 311 23.27 -30.02 -6.06
N PRO A 312 22.78 -30.63 -7.14
CA PRO A 312 23.22 -30.30 -8.51
C PRO A 312 22.84 -28.89 -8.96
N ARG A 313 21.98 -28.17 -8.24
CA ARG A 313 21.62 -26.78 -8.54
C ARG A 313 22.77 -25.81 -8.32
N TRP A 314 23.81 -26.17 -7.55
CA TRP A 314 24.95 -25.28 -7.23
C TRP A 314 26.00 -25.17 -8.34
N GLU A 315 25.59 -24.96 -9.58
CA GLU A 315 26.47 -24.88 -10.75
C GLU A 315 27.47 -23.72 -10.70
N TYR A 316 27.09 -22.63 -10.02
CA TYR A 316 27.86 -21.39 -9.92
C TYR A 316 28.66 -21.30 -8.60
N GLY A 317 28.59 -22.36 -7.79
CA GLY A 317 29.26 -22.46 -6.50
C GLY A 317 28.27 -22.63 -5.34
N PHE A 318 28.75 -23.28 -4.28
CA PHE A 318 27.94 -23.57 -3.09
C PHE A 318 27.64 -22.29 -2.28
N PRO A 319 26.35 -21.92 -2.09
CA PRO A 319 25.97 -20.73 -1.32
C PRO A 319 26.39 -20.82 0.14
N ALA A 320 26.92 -19.74 0.70
CA ALA A 320 27.19 -19.68 2.13
C ALA A 320 25.89 -19.71 2.95
N ARG A 321 25.95 -20.21 4.19
CA ARG A 321 24.77 -20.30 5.08
C ARG A 321 24.04 -18.97 5.26
N THR A 322 24.74 -17.84 5.18
CA THR A 322 24.18 -16.48 5.31
C THR A 322 23.73 -15.85 3.98
N GLU A 323 23.78 -16.59 2.89
CA GLU A 323 23.47 -16.13 1.52
C GLU A 323 22.35 -16.98 0.89
N SER A 324 21.22 -17.11 1.59
CA SER A 324 20.03 -17.83 1.09
C SER A 324 19.58 -17.35 -0.29
N GLU A 325 19.78 -16.07 -0.58
CA GLU A 325 19.38 -15.39 -1.80
C GLU A 325 20.16 -15.94 -3.02
N LEU A 326 21.42 -16.32 -2.84
CA LEU A 326 22.21 -16.96 -3.89
C LEU A 326 21.81 -18.43 -4.09
N ALA A 327 21.20 -19.08 -3.10
CA ALA A 327 20.56 -20.37 -3.28
C ALA A 327 19.28 -20.24 -4.14
N TRP A 328 18.46 -19.21 -3.89
CA TRP A 328 17.29 -18.90 -4.72
C TRP A 328 17.63 -18.55 -6.16
N VAL A 329 18.69 -17.76 -6.40
CA VAL A 329 19.19 -17.45 -7.76
C VAL A 329 19.53 -18.72 -8.52
N GLN A 330 20.28 -19.64 -7.90
CA GLN A 330 20.68 -20.89 -8.53
C GLN A 330 19.51 -21.86 -8.71
N HIS A 331 18.57 -21.90 -7.75
CA HIS A 331 17.32 -22.64 -7.91
C HIS A 331 16.53 -22.15 -9.13
N ALA A 332 16.37 -20.82 -9.29
CA ALA A 332 15.69 -20.25 -10.45
C ALA A 332 16.38 -20.63 -11.77
N LEU A 333 17.71 -20.48 -11.85
CA LEU A 333 18.50 -20.86 -13.03
C LEU A 333 18.36 -22.36 -13.38
N ALA A 334 18.34 -23.24 -12.39
CA ALA A 334 18.20 -24.67 -12.62
C ALA A 334 16.84 -25.07 -13.21
N ARG A 335 15.79 -24.27 -12.95
CA ARG A 335 14.42 -24.49 -13.42
C ARG A 335 14.09 -23.80 -14.74
N LEU A 336 14.98 -22.96 -15.26
CA LEU A 336 14.81 -22.34 -16.57
C LEU A 336 15.11 -23.32 -17.71
N ALA A 337 14.37 -23.20 -18.80
CA ALA A 337 14.79 -23.69 -20.11
C ALA A 337 16.00 -22.87 -20.61
N ASP A 338 16.76 -23.41 -21.55
CA ASP A 338 17.87 -22.70 -22.18
C ASP A 338 17.39 -21.38 -22.81
N GLY A 339 18.05 -20.27 -22.49
CA GLY A 339 17.63 -18.93 -22.91
C GLY A 339 16.46 -18.33 -22.12
N GLY A 340 15.82 -19.10 -21.23
CA GLY A 340 14.77 -18.62 -20.34
C GLY A 340 15.26 -17.53 -19.37
N VAL A 341 14.34 -16.71 -18.88
CA VAL A 341 14.65 -15.52 -18.07
C VAL A 341 14.14 -15.66 -16.64
N ALA A 342 14.97 -15.36 -15.66
CA ALA A 342 14.56 -15.26 -14.27
C ALA A 342 14.63 -13.80 -13.79
N VAL A 343 13.60 -13.34 -13.07
CA VAL A 343 13.57 -12.02 -12.44
C VAL A 343 13.33 -12.20 -10.95
N LEU A 344 14.35 -11.90 -10.15
CA LEU A 344 14.31 -12.07 -8.69
C LEU A 344 14.40 -10.72 -8.00
N LEU A 345 13.56 -10.53 -6.98
CA LEU A 345 13.74 -9.44 -6.02
C LEU A 345 14.82 -9.84 -5.01
N MET A 346 15.81 -8.97 -4.79
CA MET A 346 17.03 -9.27 -4.04
C MET A 346 17.36 -8.12 -3.08
N PRO A 347 17.90 -8.39 -1.88
CA PRO A 347 18.45 -7.34 -1.03
C PRO A 347 19.77 -6.81 -1.61
N PRO A 348 20.09 -5.51 -1.45
CA PRO A 348 21.34 -4.92 -1.97
C PRO A 348 22.60 -5.64 -1.51
N ALA A 349 22.56 -6.20 -0.32
CA ALA A 349 23.71 -6.91 0.25
C ALA A 349 24.14 -8.13 -0.59
N ALA A 350 23.22 -8.78 -1.32
CA ALA A 350 23.57 -9.88 -2.23
C ALA A 350 24.53 -9.44 -3.35
N ALA A 351 24.50 -8.15 -3.73
CA ALA A 351 25.32 -7.56 -4.78
C ALA A 351 26.78 -7.33 -4.37
N SER A 352 27.09 -7.22 -3.08
CA SER A 352 28.42 -6.80 -2.62
C SER A 352 29.03 -7.66 -1.51
N ARG A 353 28.24 -8.46 -0.77
CA ARG A 353 28.76 -9.30 0.33
C ARG A 353 29.89 -10.22 -0.14
N ARG A 354 31.00 -10.24 0.62
CA ARG A 354 32.20 -11.03 0.29
C ARG A 354 31.95 -12.54 0.20
N SER A 355 31.05 -13.07 1.03
CA SER A 355 30.64 -14.49 1.03
C SER A 355 30.05 -14.94 -0.31
N GLY A 356 29.36 -14.04 -1.02
CA GLY A 356 28.78 -14.30 -2.33
C GLY A 356 29.71 -14.08 -3.52
N ARG A 357 30.92 -13.53 -3.32
CA ARG A 357 31.82 -13.07 -4.40
C ARG A 357 32.05 -14.11 -5.48
N ARG A 358 32.36 -15.36 -5.08
CA ARG A 358 32.67 -16.44 -6.03
C ARG A 358 31.50 -16.77 -6.94
N ILE A 359 30.29 -16.82 -6.38
CA ILE A 359 29.06 -17.09 -7.13
C ILE A 359 28.76 -15.94 -8.09
N ARG A 360 28.86 -14.68 -7.63
CA ARG A 360 28.70 -13.51 -8.52
C ARG A 360 29.68 -13.53 -9.69
N ALA A 361 30.96 -13.82 -9.41
CA ALA A 361 31.98 -13.91 -10.45
C ALA A 361 31.65 -15.00 -11.48
N ASP A 362 31.14 -16.16 -11.04
CA ASP A 362 30.79 -17.24 -11.96
C ASP A 362 29.50 -16.94 -12.76
N LEU A 363 28.50 -16.31 -12.13
CA LEU A 363 27.29 -15.82 -12.81
C LEU A 363 27.65 -14.83 -13.94
N LEU A 364 28.61 -13.93 -13.70
CA LEU A 364 29.12 -13.00 -14.70
C LEU A 364 29.88 -13.72 -15.82
N ARG A 365 30.86 -14.58 -15.48
CA ARG A 365 31.71 -15.28 -16.46
C ARG A 365 30.91 -16.16 -17.41
N ARG A 366 29.84 -16.78 -16.93
CA ARG A 366 28.95 -17.61 -17.74
C ARG A 366 27.86 -16.82 -18.46
N GLY A 367 27.77 -15.50 -18.24
CA GLY A 367 26.73 -14.64 -18.82
C GLY A 367 25.32 -14.93 -18.28
N ALA A 368 25.22 -15.55 -17.11
CA ALA A 368 23.95 -15.90 -16.49
C ALA A 368 23.26 -14.69 -15.86
N LEU A 369 24.02 -13.75 -15.29
CA LEU A 369 23.49 -12.47 -14.83
C LEU A 369 23.46 -11.47 -15.99
N ARG A 370 22.31 -10.85 -16.23
CA ARG A 370 22.09 -9.92 -17.35
C ARG A 370 21.83 -8.49 -16.91
N ALA A 371 21.13 -8.29 -15.79
CA ALA A 371 20.94 -6.96 -15.24
C ALA A 371 20.83 -6.95 -13.71
N VAL A 372 21.25 -5.85 -13.09
CA VAL A 372 20.95 -5.49 -11.70
C VAL A 372 20.33 -4.10 -11.68
N ILE A 373 19.10 -4.00 -11.19
CA ILE A 373 18.31 -2.77 -11.21
C ILE A 373 17.99 -2.40 -9.76
N ALA A 374 18.54 -1.30 -9.24
CA ALA A 374 18.18 -0.77 -7.93
C ALA A 374 16.81 -0.10 -8.01
N LEU A 375 15.87 -0.55 -7.17
CA LEU A 375 14.53 0.02 -7.05
C LEU A 375 14.53 1.22 -6.10
N PRO A 376 13.55 2.13 -6.24
CA PRO A 376 13.40 3.22 -5.30
C PRO A 376 13.08 2.67 -3.89
N PRO A 377 13.53 3.33 -2.82
CA PRO A 377 13.10 3.01 -1.45
C PRO A 377 11.56 2.96 -1.36
N GLY A 378 11.01 1.99 -0.61
CA GLY A 378 9.57 1.83 -0.50
C GLY A 378 8.88 1.06 -1.64
N ALA A 379 9.62 0.60 -2.66
CA ALA A 379 9.05 -0.16 -3.77
C ALA A 379 8.51 -1.55 -3.38
N ALA A 380 9.07 -2.20 -2.37
CA ALA A 380 8.61 -3.50 -1.87
C ALA A 380 9.03 -3.76 -0.41
N PRO A 381 8.32 -4.65 0.31
CA PRO A 381 8.72 -5.06 1.65
C PRO A 381 10.01 -5.91 1.60
N PRO A 382 10.95 -5.74 2.54
CA PRO A 382 10.99 -4.73 3.60
C PRO A 382 11.26 -3.32 3.05
N TYR A 383 10.31 -2.42 3.27
CA TYR A 383 10.23 -1.12 2.59
C TYR A 383 11.28 -0.09 2.98
N ASN A 384 12.05 -0.35 4.04
CA ASN A 384 13.15 0.49 4.49
C ASN A 384 14.47 0.16 3.76
N ILE A 385 14.45 -0.77 2.80
CA ILE A 385 15.61 -1.19 2.03
C ILE A 385 15.33 -0.93 0.54
N PRO A 386 16.21 -0.24 -0.20
CA PRO A 386 16.09 -0.09 -1.64
C PRO A 386 16.47 -1.40 -2.34
N LEU A 387 15.50 -2.32 -2.48
CA LEU A 387 15.73 -3.65 -3.04
C LEU A 387 16.20 -3.59 -4.50
N HIS A 388 16.85 -4.65 -4.98
CA HIS A 388 17.30 -4.77 -6.37
C HIS A 388 16.44 -5.80 -7.11
N LEU A 389 16.21 -5.61 -8.40
CA LEU A 389 15.82 -6.68 -9.32
C LEU A 389 17.07 -7.25 -9.98
N TRP A 390 17.23 -8.56 -9.93
CA TRP A 390 18.22 -9.29 -10.71
C TRP A 390 17.53 -9.97 -11.89
N VAL A 391 17.98 -9.64 -13.09
CA VAL A 391 17.54 -10.31 -14.32
C VAL A 391 18.63 -11.29 -14.73
N LEU A 392 18.28 -12.57 -14.78
CA LEU A 392 19.17 -13.66 -15.13
C LEU A 392 18.65 -14.37 -16.38
N ARG A 393 19.55 -14.98 -17.15
CA ARG A 393 19.21 -15.83 -18.28
C ARG A 393 20.00 -17.13 -18.18
N ARG A 394 19.34 -18.27 -18.38
CA ARG A 394 20.06 -19.55 -18.48
C ARG A 394 20.89 -19.56 -19.77
N PRO A 395 22.22 -19.70 -19.72
CA PRO A 395 23.03 -19.78 -20.94
C PRO A 395 22.59 -20.95 -21.81
N ALA A 396 22.41 -20.74 -23.12
CA ALA A 396 22.02 -21.81 -24.03
C ALA A 396 23.20 -22.76 -24.28
N ALA A 397 22.93 -24.07 -24.35
CA ALA A 397 23.97 -25.09 -24.58
C ALA A 397 24.72 -24.92 -25.92
N THR A 398 24.11 -24.27 -26.91
CA THR A 398 24.71 -24.00 -28.23
C THR A 398 24.47 -22.55 -28.66
N GLY A 399 25.53 -21.74 -28.74
CA GLY A 399 25.63 -20.74 -29.80
C GLY A 399 25.38 -19.26 -29.50
N HIS A 400 25.38 -18.80 -28.24
CA HIS A 400 25.56 -17.37 -27.98
C HIS A 400 26.84 -17.15 -27.18
N PRO A 401 27.80 -16.31 -27.64
CA PRO A 401 28.93 -15.94 -26.82
C PRO A 401 28.41 -15.30 -25.52
N ALA A 402 29.13 -15.53 -24.41
CA ALA A 402 28.84 -14.85 -23.15
C ALA A 402 28.67 -13.36 -23.43
N HIS A 403 27.54 -12.78 -23.01
CA HIS A 403 27.33 -11.35 -23.17
C HIS A 403 28.46 -10.63 -22.43
N PRO A 404 29.27 -9.81 -23.13
CA PRO A 404 30.44 -9.21 -22.52
C PRO A 404 30.08 -8.09 -21.54
N GLU A 405 28.80 -7.70 -21.46
CA GLU A 405 28.29 -6.61 -20.64
C GLU A 405 27.10 -7.04 -19.78
N VAL A 406 26.92 -6.35 -18.66
CA VAL A 406 25.76 -6.43 -17.75
C VAL A 406 25.12 -5.06 -17.65
N LEU A 407 23.79 -5.00 -17.70
CA LEU A 407 23.06 -3.75 -17.49
C LEU A 407 22.96 -3.44 -15.99
N LEU A 408 23.48 -2.30 -15.58
CA LEU A 408 23.25 -1.74 -14.24
C LEU A 408 22.31 -0.54 -14.37
N ALA A 409 21.28 -0.48 -13.53
CA ALA A 409 20.35 0.64 -13.51
C ALA A 409 19.97 1.03 -12.08
N ASP A 410 19.72 2.30 -11.83
CA ASP A 410 19.30 2.85 -10.55
C ASP A 410 18.10 3.76 -10.75
N THR A 411 16.99 3.39 -10.14
CA THR A 411 15.74 4.15 -10.21
C THR A 411 15.48 4.97 -8.95
N GLY A 412 16.48 5.16 -8.09
CA GLY A 412 16.38 5.97 -6.87
C GLY A 412 15.90 7.41 -7.11
N ALA A 413 16.11 7.97 -8.31
CA ALA A 413 15.57 9.27 -8.70
C ALA A 413 14.03 9.34 -8.74
N PHE A 414 13.36 8.18 -8.84
CA PHE A 414 11.90 8.06 -8.79
C PHE A 414 11.40 7.76 -7.36
N ALA A 415 12.25 7.91 -6.34
CA ALA A 415 11.83 7.81 -4.95
C ALA A 415 10.76 8.88 -4.65
N ALA A 416 9.70 8.45 -3.98
CA ALA A 416 8.67 9.33 -3.48
C ALA A 416 8.78 9.46 -1.95
N ASP A 417 8.25 10.55 -1.40
CA ASP A 417 8.22 10.77 0.06
C ASP A 417 7.33 9.75 0.79
N SER A 418 6.37 9.14 0.07
CA SER A 418 5.51 8.07 0.57
C SER A 418 5.43 6.89 -0.42
N ARG A 419 5.11 5.69 0.09
CA ARG A 419 5.01 4.47 -0.73
C ARG A 419 3.85 4.52 -1.72
N ASP A 420 2.76 5.17 -1.34
CA ASP A 420 1.54 5.25 -2.16
C ASP A 420 1.73 6.24 -3.32
N ASP A 421 2.74 7.11 -3.23
CA ASP A 421 3.09 8.13 -4.23
C ASP A 421 4.21 7.67 -5.18
N LEU A 422 4.66 6.41 -5.07
CA LEU A 422 5.74 5.92 -5.92
C LEU A 422 5.32 5.91 -7.38
N ASP A 423 6.06 6.64 -8.23
CA ASP A 423 5.82 6.71 -9.68
C ASP A 423 6.24 5.39 -10.36
N TRP A 424 5.39 4.37 -10.22
CA TRP A 424 5.58 3.08 -10.88
C TRP A 424 5.64 3.21 -12.41
N GLN A 425 4.98 4.21 -13.00
CA GLN A 425 4.99 4.39 -14.43
C GLN A 425 6.34 4.95 -14.91
N GLY A 426 6.90 5.93 -14.20
CA GLY A 426 8.25 6.45 -14.43
C GLY A 426 9.32 5.38 -14.23
N VAL A 427 9.29 4.68 -13.08
CA VAL A 427 10.21 3.55 -12.79
C VAL A 427 10.15 2.50 -13.90
N ARG A 428 8.93 2.07 -14.27
CA ARG A 428 8.73 1.07 -15.31
C ARG A 428 9.26 1.53 -16.67
N THR A 429 8.98 2.78 -17.05
CA THR A 429 9.42 3.33 -18.34
C THR A 429 10.95 3.38 -18.38
N ALA A 430 11.59 3.94 -17.36
CA ALA A 430 13.04 4.06 -17.29
C ALA A 430 13.75 2.70 -17.34
N VAL A 431 13.24 1.71 -16.59
CA VAL A 431 13.79 0.35 -16.59
C VAL A 431 13.63 -0.33 -17.94
N LEU A 432 12.43 -0.27 -18.55
CA LEU A 432 12.17 -0.97 -19.81
C LEU A 432 12.86 -0.29 -21.01
N ASP A 433 13.05 1.03 -20.98
CA ASP A 433 13.78 1.76 -22.01
C ASP A 433 15.29 1.45 -21.98
N ALA A 434 15.85 1.13 -20.82
CA ALA A 434 17.21 0.62 -20.70
C ALA A 434 17.29 -0.88 -21.05
N TRP A 435 16.34 -1.69 -20.56
CA TRP A 435 16.36 -3.15 -20.70
C TRP A 435 16.10 -3.63 -22.13
N ARG A 436 15.10 -3.10 -22.84
CA ARG A 436 14.69 -3.63 -24.15
C ARG A 436 15.73 -3.46 -25.25
N PRO A 437 16.49 -2.35 -25.34
CA PRO A 437 17.66 -2.29 -26.21
C PRO A 437 18.72 -3.29 -25.78
N PHE A 438 19.08 -3.32 -24.50
CA PHE A 438 20.12 -4.21 -23.97
C PHE A 438 19.83 -5.70 -24.20
N ASP A 439 18.59 -6.17 -24.00
CA ASP A 439 18.23 -7.57 -24.22
C ASP A 439 18.37 -7.96 -25.71
N ARG A 440 18.11 -7.03 -26.63
CA ARG A 440 18.21 -7.26 -28.07
C ARG A 440 19.64 -7.22 -28.61
N THR A 441 20.45 -6.26 -28.16
CA THR A 441 21.77 -5.98 -28.76
C THR A 441 22.94 -6.36 -27.85
N GLY A 442 22.67 -6.64 -26.57
CA GLY A 442 23.71 -6.89 -25.56
C GLY A 442 24.35 -5.62 -24.99
N THR A 443 23.91 -4.43 -25.42
CA THR A 443 24.42 -3.13 -24.97
C THR A 443 23.34 -2.07 -25.05
N ALA A 444 23.35 -1.10 -24.15
CA ALA A 444 22.43 0.03 -24.09
C ALA A 444 23.18 1.35 -23.91
N ALA A 445 22.61 2.42 -24.48
CA ALA A 445 23.13 3.76 -24.34
C ALA A 445 23.18 4.17 -22.86
N GLU A 446 24.32 4.70 -22.43
CA GLU A 446 24.51 5.18 -21.08
C GLU A 446 23.61 6.38 -20.78
N GLN A 447 22.97 6.36 -19.62
CA GLN A 447 22.17 7.44 -19.07
C GLN A 447 22.73 7.75 -17.67
N PRO A 448 23.48 8.86 -17.50
CA PRO A 448 24.10 9.21 -16.23
C PRO A 448 23.11 9.18 -15.05
N GLY A 449 23.51 8.57 -13.95
CA GLY A 449 22.69 8.37 -12.75
C GLY A 449 21.50 7.42 -12.89
N LEU A 450 21.25 6.85 -14.07
CA LEU A 450 20.08 6.00 -14.33
C LEU A 450 20.44 4.61 -14.86
N SER A 451 21.24 4.49 -15.91
CA SER A 451 21.62 3.18 -16.46
C SER A 451 22.93 3.19 -17.23
N ARG A 452 23.64 2.06 -17.21
CA ARG A 452 24.88 1.84 -17.96
C ARG A 452 25.06 0.36 -18.27
N SER A 453 25.57 0.05 -19.45
CA SER A 453 26.05 -1.31 -19.77
C SER A 453 27.53 -1.38 -19.38
N VAL A 454 27.86 -2.29 -18.46
CA VAL A 454 29.20 -2.40 -17.89
C VAL A 454 29.88 -3.68 -18.37
N PRO A 455 31.09 -3.62 -18.94
CA PRO A 455 31.85 -4.80 -19.31
C PRO A 455 32.10 -5.72 -18.11
N VAL A 456 31.88 -7.02 -18.30
CA VAL A 456 32.10 -8.05 -17.27
C VAL A 456 33.51 -7.99 -16.70
N ILE A 457 34.50 -7.67 -17.52
CA ILE A 457 35.90 -7.55 -17.06
C ILE A 457 36.09 -6.43 -16.02
N GLU A 458 35.32 -5.34 -16.10
CA GLU A 458 35.35 -4.25 -15.12
C GLU A 458 34.73 -4.67 -13.78
N LEU A 459 33.75 -5.58 -13.82
CA LEU A 459 33.07 -6.10 -12.63
C LEU A 459 33.83 -7.26 -11.95
N LEU A 460 34.81 -7.86 -12.62
CA LEU A 460 35.59 -9.01 -12.11
C LEU A 460 36.80 -8.57 -11.28
N ASP A 461 36.60 -7.62 -10.36
CA ASP A 461 37.61 -7.14 -9.44
C ASP A 461 37.70 -7.99 -8.14
N ASP A 462 38.33 -7.44 -7.10
CA ASP A 462 38.51 -8.12 -5.82
C ASP A 462 37.24 -8.25 -4.98
N ASP A 463 36.21 -7.42 -5.25
CA ASP A 463 34.95 -7.38 -4.50
C ASP A 463 33.78 -7.99 -5.30
N VAL A 464 33.87 -7.94 -6.63
CA VAL A 464 32.81 -8.28 -7.59
C VAL A 464 31.51 -7.61 -7.17
N ASP A 465 31.55 -6.30 -6.97
CA ASP A 465 30.40 -5.53 -6.52
C ASP A 465 29.46 -5.27 -7.70
N LEU A 466 28.18 -5.59 -7.54
CA LEU A 466 27.16 -5.42 -8.58
C LEU A 466 26.14 -4.32 -8.24
N ALA A 467 26.39 -3.53 -7.19
CA ALA A 467 25.48 -2.45 -6.79
C ALA A 467 25.50 -1.32 -7.84
N PRO A 468 24.36 -0.99 -8.49
CA PRO A 468 24.32 0.02 -9.55
C PRO A 468 24.94 1.36 -9.15
N ALA A 469 24.66 1.84 -7.93
CA ALA A 469 25.18 3.11 -7.41
C ALA A 469 26.72 3.23 -7.40
N ARG A 470 27.48 2.13 -7.47
CA ARG A 470 28.96 2.17 -7.54
C ARG A 470 29.52 2.32 -8.95
N HIS A 471 28.70 2.01 -9.96
CA HIS A 471 29.15 1.86 -11.35
C HIS A 471 28.49 2.84 -12.31
N LEU A 472 27.38 3.45 -11.88
CA LEU A 472 26.75 4.52 -12.64
C LEU A 472 27.56 5.81 -12.49
N PRO A 473 27.76 6.57 -13.58
CA PRO A 473 28.22 7.93 -13.46
C PRO A 473 27.21 8.70 -12.58
N PRO A 474 27.65 9.70 -11.80
CA PRO A 474 26.71 10.56 -11.11
C PRO A 474 25.68 11.09 -12.12
N PRO A 475 24.40 11.25 -11.72
CA PRO A 475 23.44 11.96 -12.56
C PRO A 475 24.10 13.27 -12.96
N ALA A 476 24.09 13.60 -14.25
CA ALA A 476 24.65 14.86 -14.70
C ALA A 476 24.02 15.93 -13.82
N ALA A 477 24.82 16.57 -12.94
CA ALA A 477 24.35 17.69 -12.15
C ALA A 477 23.74 18.62 -13.18
N GLY A 478 22.42 18.82 -13.11
CA GLY A 478 21.64 19.46 -14.16
C GLY A 478 22.47 20.58 -14.73
N GLY A 479 22.82 20.47 -16.02
CA GLY A 479 24.02 21.12 -16.57
C GLY A 479 24.11 22.61 -16.25
N THR A 480 25.21 23.27 -16.61
CA THR A 480 25.43 24.71 -16.32
C THR A 480 24.20 25.62 -16.52
N GLU A 481 23.31 25.28 -17.46
CA GLU A 481 22.00 25.93 -17.66
C GLU A 481 20.99 25.76 -16.50
N GLN A 482 20.84 24.56 -15.92
CA GLN A 482 19.94 24.35 -14.77
C GLN A 482 20.49 25.05 -13.52
N LEU A 483 21.81 25.01 -13.30
CA LEU A 483 22.46 25.80 -12.24
C LEU A 483 22.25 27.31 -12.46
N ALA A 484 22.34 27.78 -13.70
CA ALA A 484 22.05 29.17 -14.05
C ALA A 484 20.60 29.54 -13.77
N ASN A 485 19.64 28.69 -14.13
CA ASN A 485 18.22 28.89 -13.85
C ASN A 485 17.95 28.94 -12.34
N VAL A 486 18.49 28.00 -11.56
CA VAL A 486 18.33 28.00 -10.09
C VAL A 486 18.93 29.28 -9.49
N ARG A 487 20.10 29.71 -9.97
CA ARG A 487 20.74 30.96 -9.55
C ARG A 487 19.88 32.19 -9.87
N GLU A 488 19.31 32.26 -11.06
CA GLU A 488 18.43 33.36 -11.48
C GLU A 488 17.16 33.43 -10.62
N HIS A 489 16.46 32.30 -10.47
CA HIS A 489 15.26 32.21 -9.61
C HIS A 489 15.57 32.53 -8.15
N LEU A 490 16.73 32.10 -7.63
CA LEU A 490 17.20 32.47 -6.30
C LEU A 490 17.38 33.99 -6.20
N GLY A 491 18.01 34.61 -7.19
CA GLY A 491 18.21 36.06 -7.24
C GLY A 491 16.91 36.87 -7.33
N GLU A 492 15.92 36.39 -8.07
CA GLU A 492 14.56 36.94 -8.10
C GLU A 492 13.87 36.81 -6.75
N THR A 493 13.90 35.61 -6.16
CA THR A 493 13.25 35.33 -4.88
C THR A 493 13.87 36.15 -3.75
N LEU A 494 15.20 36.31 -3.73
CA LEU A 494 15.89 37.16 -2.76
C LEU A 494 15.49 38.64 -2.87
N ARG A 495 15.33 39.17 -4.09
CA ARG A 495 14.81 40.54 -4.28
C ARG A 495 13.39 40.67 -3.76
N LEU A 496 12.52 39.70 -4.09
CA LEU A 496 11.15 39.65 -3.60
C LEU A 496 11.09 39.60 -2.07
N THR A 497 11.98 38.86 -1.39
CA THR A 497 12.04 38.88 0.08
C THR A 497 12.39 40.27 0.62
N GLY A 498 13.24 41.03 -0.06
CA GLY A 498 13.53 42.42 0.29
C GLY A 498 12.27 43.30 0.19
N ASP A 499 11.54 43.20 -0.92
CA ASP A 499 10.32 43.99 -1.16
C ASP A 499 9.18 43.64 -0.19
N LEU A 500 9.07 42.36 0.21
CA LEU A 500 8.06 41.86 1.14
C LEU A 500 8.47 42.01 2.62
N THR A 501 9.68 42.50 2.90
CA THR A 501 10.18 42.59 4.28
C THR A 501 9.24 43.44 5.14
N PRO A 502 8.75 42.91 6.28
CA PRO A 502 7.86 43.66 7.15
C PRO A 502 8.52 44.96 7.65
N PRO A 503 7.80 46.09 7.66
CA PRO A 503 8.35 47.33 8.17
C PRO A 503 8.68 47.22 9.66
N ALA A 504 9.62 48.04 10.13
CA ALA A 504 9.97 48.11 11.54
C ALA A 504 8.71 48.39 12.40
N ALA A 505 8.50 47.56 13.43
CA ALA A 505 7.37 47.71 14.34
C ALA A 505 7.62 48.87 15.32
N ASP A 506 6.65 49.76 15.46
CA ASP A 506 6.64 50.78 16.50
C ASP A 506 6.15 50.16 17.83
N PRO A 507 6.94 50.20 18.93
CA PRO A 507 6.56 49.56 20.18
C PRO A 507 5.31 50.23 20.80
N ARG A 508 4.18 49.54 20.69
CA ARG A 508 2.90 49.93 21.32
C ARG A 508 2.59 49.05 22.52
N ARG A 509 1.91 49.63 23.52
CA ARG A 509 1.39 48.84 24.65
C ARG A 509 0.41 47.77 24.15
N PRO A 510 0.42 46.55 24.71
CA PRO A 510 -0.51 45.50 24.30
C PRO A 510 -1.97 45.95 24.51
N THR A 511 -2.73 46.03 23.43
CA THR A 511 -4.17 46.32 23.50
C THR A 511 -4.90 45.09 24.00
N ARG A 512 -5.76 45.24 25.01
CA ARG A 512 -6.64 44.15 25.48
C ARG A 512 -7.99 44.26 24.79
N TRP A 513 -8.23 43.39 23.81
CA TRP A 513 -9.53 43.29 23.15
C TRP A 513 -10.42 42.27 23.87
N PRO A 514 -11.75 42.46 23.82
CA PRO A 514 -12.67 41.38 24.14
C PRO A 514 -12.47 40.25 23.12
N LEU A 515 -12.28 39.03 23.62
CA LEU A 515 -12.03 37.85 22.80
C LEU A 515 -13.33 37.10 22.53
N THR A 516 -13.38 36.39 21.42
CA THR A 516 -14.40 35.38 21.11
C THR A 516 -13.71 34.10 20.66
N THR A 517 -14.38 32.96 20.84
CA THR A 517 -13.84 31.66 20.42
C THR A 517 -14.34 31.28 19.03
N VAL A 518 -13.56 30.46 18.31
CA VAL A 518 -14.00 29.84 17.05
C VAL A 518 -15.31 29.06 17.26
N GLY A 519 -15.48 28.39 18.39
CA GLY A 519 -16.73 27.69 18.73
C GLY A 519 -17.94 28.61 18.97
N GLU A 520 -17.74 29.85 19.41
CA GLU A 520 -18.80 30.87 19.48
C GLU A 520 -19.15 31.41 18.11
N LEU A 521 -18.14 31.73 17.29
CA LEU A 521 -18.36 32.20 15.91
C LEU A 521 -19.08 31.15 15.07
N ALA A 522 -18.73 29.87 15.22
CA ALA A 522 -19.42 28.78 14.53
C ALA A 522 -20.88 28.63 14.96
N ARG A 523 -21.18 28.79 16.26
CA ARG A 523 -22.56 28.78 16.78
C ARG A 523 -23.37 30.00 16.33
N GLY A 524 -22.72 31.15 16.22
CA GLY A 524 -23.31 32.40 15.74
C GLY A 524 -23.44 32.50 14.22
N GLY A 525 -22.98 31.48 13.47
CA GLY A 525 -23.06 31.45 12.00
C GLY A 525 -22.01 32.31 11.27
N ALA A 526 -21.05 32.92 11.99
CA ALA A 526 -20.01 33.76 11.39
C ALA A 526 -18.92 32.95 10.66
N LEU A 527 -18.85 31.64 10.91
CA LEU A 527 -18.04 30.69 10.15
C LEU A 527 -18.66 29.28 10.21
N LEU A 528 -18.32 28.42 9.26
CA LEU A 528 -18.60 26.99 9.29
C LEU A 528 -17.33 26.23 9.70
N LEU A 529 -17.47 25.26 10.60
CA LEU A 529 -16.38 24.37 11.02
C LEU A 529 -16.66 22.95 10.52
N ARG A 530 -15.76 22.40 9.69
CA ARG A 530 -15.77 21.00 9.25
C ARG A 530 -14.43 20.32 9.55
N THR A 531 -14.43 18.99 9.63
CA THR A 531 -13.22 18.19 9.81
C THR A 531 -13.06 17.24 8.63
N GLY A 532 -11.81 17.01 8.21
CA GLY A 532 -11.52 16.14 7.08
C GLY A 532 -11.97 14.70 7.32
N GLY A 533 -12.50 14.08 6.26
CA GLY A 533 -12.99 12.70 6.24
C GLY A 533 -11.89 11.69 5.91
N SER A 534 -12.24 10.39 5.94
CA SER A 534 -11.33 9.29 5.60
C SER A 534 -11.56 8.69 4.21
N GLY A 535 -12.47 9.23 3.39
CA GLY A 535 -12.65 8.83 1.99
C GLY A 535 -13.65 9.71 1.24
N GLY A 536 -13.83 9.46 -0.07
CA GLY A 536 -14.86 10.08 -0.91
C GLY A 536 -14.94 9.51 -2.34
N GLN A 537 -16.02 9.81 -3.06
CA GLN A 537 -16.34 9.23 -4.38
C GLN A 537 -15.61 9.86 -5.58
N ALA A 538 -14.87 10.96 -5.40
CA ALA A 538 -14.30 11.72 -6.50
C ALA A 538 -12.76 11.63 -6.52
N ARG A 539 -12.17 11.47 -7.72
CA ARG A 539 -10.72 11.59 -8.00
C ARG A 539 -10.26 13.05 -7.91
N VAL A 540 -10.45 13.65 -6.75
CA VAL A 540 -10.11 15.04 -6.49
C VAL A 540 -8.85 15.05 -5.62
N PRO A 541 -7.84 15.89 -5.92
CA PRO A 541 -6.65 16.04 -5.09
C PRO A 541 -7.03 16.35 -3.64
N VAL A 542 -6.29 15.82 -2.68
CA VAL A 542 -6.59 15.95 -1.25
C VAL A 542 -5.54 16.78 -0.58
N LEU A 543 -5.96 17.83 0.11
CA LEU A 543 -5.07 18.65 0.90
C LEU A 543 -4.72 17.90 2.19
N THR A 544 -3.45 17.56 2.38
CA THR A 544 -2.94 16.81 3.54
C THR A 544 -2.44 17.75 4.64
N ASP A 545 -2.21 17.19 5.83
CA ASP A 545 -1.53 17.92 6.92
C ASP A 545 -0.11 18.35 6.53
N HIS A 546 0.61 17.52 5.77
CA HIS A 546 1.90 17.91 5.20
C HIS A 546 1.78 19.15 4.30
N ASP A 547 0.84 19.15 3.35
CA ASP A 547 0.66 20.28 2.41
C ASP A 547 0.33 21.59 3.14
N VAL A 548 -0.44 21.51 4.22
CA VAL A 548 -0.77 22.68 5.05
C VAL A 548 0.46 23.19 5.80
N LEU A 549 1.33 22.30 6.26
CA LEU A 549 2.56 22.65 6.97
C LEU A 549 3.66 23.18 6.04
N SER A 550 3.79 22.62 4.84
CA SER A 550 4.82 22.97 3.86
C SER A 550 4.43 24.11 2.94
N GLY A 551 3.13 24.41 2.82
CA GLY A 551 2.59 25.37 1.86
C GLY A 551 2.45 24.80 0.43
N SER A 552 2.58 23.48 0.26
CA SER A 552 2.56 22.82 -1.07
C SER A 552 1.17 22.66 -1.68
N ALA A 553 1.09 22.31 -2.96
CA ALA A 553 -0.18 21.93 -3.59
C ALA A 553 -0.78 20.66 -2.94
N PRO A 554 -2.10 20.40 -3.05
CA PRO A 554 -2.71 19.17 -2.54
C PRO A 554 -2.03 17.92 -3.11
N SER A 555 -1.44 17.10 -2.24
CA SER A 555 -0.65 15.92 -2.63
C SER A 555 -1.36 14.59 -2.36
N GLY A 556 -2.37 14.58 -1.51
CA GLY A 556 -3.03 13.35 -1.07
C GLY A 556 -4.04 12.80 -2.06
N THR A 557 -4.40 11.54 -1.87
CA THR A 557 -5.53 10.87 -2.51
C THR A 557 -6.44 10.25 -1.45
N LEU A 558 -7.77 10.32 -1.66
CA LEU A 558 -8.74 9.72 -0.75
C LEU A 558 -9.06 8.32 -1.26
N PRO A 559 -9.08 7.29 -0.40
CA PRO A 559 -9.64 6.00 -0.80
C PRO A 559 -11.13 6.17 -1.11
N GLU A 560 -11.63 5.37 -2.07
CA GLU A 560 -13.05 5.36 -2.43
C GLU A 560 -13.89 5.02 -1.19
N SER A 561 -14.79 5.94 -0.83
CA SER A 561 -15.73 5.81 0.29
C SER A 561 -17.04 6.47 -0.08
N ASP A 562 -18.14 6.02 0.53
CA ASP A 562 -19.47 6.59 0.37
C ASP A 562 -19.64 7.93 1.14
N ASP A 563 -18.63 8.36 1.91
CA ASP A 563 -18.63 9.66 2.57
C ASP A 563 -18.45 10.81 1.56
N GLU A 564 -19.28 11.84 1.64
CA GLU A 564 -19.13 13.02 0.78
C GLU A 564 -17.88 13.82 1.19
N PRO A 565 -16.89 14.03 0.29
CA PRO A 565 -15.66 14.72 0.63
C PRO A 565 -15.95 16.20 0.92
N VAL A 566 -15.30 16.76 1.95
CA VAL A 566 -15.37 18.19 2.23
C VAL A 566 -14.49 18.91 1.22
N ILE A 567 -15.09 19.52 0.21
CA ILE A 567 -14.38 20.30 -0.80
C ILE A 567 -14.04 21.69 -0.23
N ILE A 568 -12.76 22.06 -0.33
CA ILE A 568 -12.27 23.36 0.11
C ILE A 568 -12.47 24.42 -0.98
N GLU A 569 -12.77 25.64 -0.56
CA GLU A 569 -13.03 26.80 -1.41
C GLU A 569 -12.01 27.90 -1.15
N SER A 570 -11.79 28.76 -2.13
CA SER A 570 -10.92 29.93 -1.95
C SER A 570 -11.45 30.81 -0.80
N GLY A 571 -10.56 31.18 0.13
CA GLY A 571 -10.91 31.92 1.34
C GLY A 571 -11.20 31.05 2.56
N ASP A 572 -11.25 29.72 2.41
CA ASP A 572 -11.27 28.81 3.54
C ASP A 572 -9.98 28.88 4.35
N VAL A 573 -10.05 28.68 5.66
CA VAL A 573 -8.89 28.61 6.55
C VAL A 573 -8.74 27.18 7.07
N VAL A 574 -7.60 26.55 6.78
CA VAL A 574 -7.31 25.16 7.14
C VAL A 574 -6.27 25.10 8.24
N VAL A 575 -6.53 24.28 9.26
CA VAL A 575 -5.69 24.14 10.46
C VAL A 575 -5.41 22.66 10.76
N PRO A 576 -4.15 22.25 10.95
CA PRO A 576 -3.81 20.90 11.42
C PRO A 576 -4.25 20.68 12.88
N VAL A 577 -4.87 19.53 13.15
CA VAL A 577 -5.41 19.16 14.48
C VAL A 577 -4.41 18.34 15.30
N LEU A 578 -3.43 17.70 14.64
CA LEU A 578 -2.38 16.89 15.26
C LEU A 578 -1.00 17.41 14.85
N GLY A 579 -0.07 17.52 15.82
CA GLY A 579 1.36 17.72 15.57
C GLY A 579 1.80 19.03 14.89
N GLY A 580 0.87 19.85 14.38
CA GLY A 580 1.16 20.89 13.37
C GLY A 580 1.50 22.30 13.87
N GLY A 581 1.97 22.49 15.10
CA GLY A 581 2.37 23.82 15.58
C GLY A 581 1.28 24.90 15.43
N SER A 582 1.69 26.17 15.28
CA SER A 582 0.77 27.31 15.07
C SER A 582 0.65 27.66 13.58
N VAL A 583 0.19 26.70 12.78
CA VAL A 583 0.00 26.86 11.33
C VAL A 583 -1.49 26.98 11.00
N ALA A 584 -1.84 27.95 10.17
CA ALA A 584 -3.15 28.09 9.56
C ALA A 584 -2.94 28.58 8.12
N ARG A 585 -3.55 27.88 7.16
CA ARG A 585 -3.42 28.18 5.72
C ARG A 585 -4.72 28.75 5.20
N VAL A 586 -4.65 29.90 4.53
CA VAL A 586 -5.79 30.40 3.73
C VAL A 586 -5.72 29.73 2.36
N VAL A 587 -6.83 29.14 1.93
CA VAL A 587 -6.95 28.45 0.64
C VAL A 587 -7.04 29.49 -0.46
N ASP A 588 -6.19 29.36 -1.46
CA ASP A 588 -6.17 30.20 -2.66
C ASP A 588 -6.98 29.57 -3.80
N GLY A 589 -7.08 30.28 -4.93
CA GLY A 589 -7.79 29.79 -6.11
C GLY A 589 -7.15 28.55 -6.76
N ALA A 590 -5.85 28.32 -6.56
CA ALA A 590 -5.14 27.17 -7.13
C ALA A 590 -5.37 25.88 -6.32
N THR A 591 -5.57 26.01 -5.01
CA THR A 591 -5.84 24.90 -4.08
C THR A 591 -7.35 24.61 -3.95
N ALA A 592 -8.20 25.59 -4.31
CA ALA A 592 -9.65 25.44 -4.28
C ALA A 592 -10.11 24.26 -5.16
N GLY A 593 -11.16 23.57 -4.70
CA GLY A 593 -11.68 22.38 -5.36
C GLY A 593 -11.05 21.07 -4.88
N ALA A 594 -9.98 21.11 -4.07
CA ALA A 594 -9.42 19.93 -3.42
C ALA A 594 -10.30 19.41 -2.27
N ALA A 595 -10.17 18.13 -1.92
CA ALA A 595 -10.81 17.56 -0.74
C ALA A 595 -9.97 17.80 0.53
N LEU A 596 -10.62 18.01 1.67
CA LEU A 596 -9.97 18.20 2.96
C LEU A 596 -9.51 16.84 3.55
N GLY A 597 -8.20 16.65 3.71
CA GLY A 597 -7.61 15.43 4.24
C GLY A 597 -7.82 15.23 5.74
N ARG A 598 -7.55 14.00 6.19
CA ARG A 598 -7.64 13.60 7.61
C ARG A 598 -6.78 14.51 8.49
N ASN A 599 -7.16 14.64 9.76
CA ASN A 599 -6.45 15.46 10.76
C ASN A 599 -6.40 16.97 10.47
N LEU A 600 -7.16 17.45 9.49
CA LEU A 600 -7.37 18.87 9.22
C LEU A 600 -8.75 19.32 9.68
N ALA A 601 -8.82 20.57 10.13
CA ALA A 601 -10.06 21.30 10.36
C ALA A 601 -10.17 22.44 9.34
N LEU A 602 -11.36 22.57 8.75
CA LEU A 602 -11.73 23.64 7.84
C LEU A 602 -12.59 24.66 8.58
N LEU A 603 -12.19 25.91 8.50
CA LEU A 603 -12.92 27.08 8.98
C LEU A 603 -13.30 27.92 7.76
N ARG A 604 -14.57 27.87 7.36
CA ARG A 604 -15.10 28.68 6.25
C ARG A 604 -15.73 29.96 6.81
N PRO A 605 -15.05 31.11 6.77
CA PRO A 605 -15.61 32.37 7.27
C PRO A 605 -16.76 32.84 6.36
N ASP A 606 -17.77 33.48 6.94
CA ASP A 606 -18.71 34.31 6.18
C ASP A 606 -18.00 35.64 5.83
N PRO A 607 -17.74 35.95 4.54
CA PRO A 607 -17.01 37.16 4.15
C PRO A 607 -17.70 38.48 4.56
N ALA A 608 -19.01 38.43 4.88
CA ALA A 608 -19.75 39.58 5.40
C ALA A 608 -19.53 39.81 6.91
N ALA A 609 -18.96 38.84 7.64
CA ALA A 609 -18.81 38.87 9.09
C ALA A 609 -17.36 38.69 9.58
N LEU A 610 -16.55 37.93 8.84
CA LEU A 610 -15.20 37.53 9.25
C LEU A 610 -14.23 37.52 8.07
N ASP A 611 -13.09 38.19 8.21
CA ASP A 611 -12.00 38.15 7.22
C ASP A 611 -11.13 36.90 7.40
N ALA A 612 -10.82 36.20 6.30
CA ALA A 612 -10.10 34.93 6.30
C ALA A 612 -8.63 35.08 6.75
N TRP A 613 -7.95 36.14 6.31
CA TRP A 613 -6.55 36.39 6.65
C TRP A 613 -6.40 36.93 8.07
N PHE A 614 -7.37 37.70 8.55
CA PHE A 614 -7.51 38.06 9.96
C PHE A 614 -7.63 36.81 10.83
N LEU A 615 -8.56 35.91 10.49
CA LEU A 615 -8.73 34.65 11.19
C LEU A 615 -7.41 33.86 11.21
N ALA A 616 -6.85 33.54 10.04
CA ALA A 616 -5.62 32.76 9.94
C ALA A 616 -4.46 33.39 10.72
N GLY A 617 -4.25 34.70 10.62
CA GLY A 617 -3.18 35.41 11.33
C GLY A 617 -3.24 35.27 12.84
N PHE A 618 -4.42 35.44 13.44
CA PHE A 618 -4.59 35.24 14.88
C PHE A 618 -4.45 33.77 15.30
N LEU A 619 -4.89 32.83 14.47
CA LEU A 619 -4.71 31.39 14.75
C LEU A 619 -3.24 30.96 14.74
N ARG A 620 -2.40 31.60 13.90
CA ARG A 620 -0.94 31.38 13.87
C ARG A 620 -0.20 31.99 15.06
N GLY A 621 -0.85 32.82 15.88
CA GLY A 621 -0.28 33.40 17.08
C GLY A 621 0.07 32.35 18.15
N THR A 622 1.30 32.36 18.66
CA THR A 622 1.79 31.37 19.65
C THR A 622 1.05 31.41 21.00
N ALA A 623 0.37 32.51 21.33
CA ALA A 623 -0.47 32.63 22.51
C ALA A 623 -1.76 31.79 22.41
N ASN A 624 -2.35 31.71 21.21
CA ASN A 624 -3.56 30.96 20.94
C ASN A 624 -3.32 29.44 21.05
N ASN A 625 -2.19 28.99 20.51
CA ASN A 625 -1.84 27.57 20.48
C ASN A 625 -1.65 26.98 21.90
N ARG A 626 -1.05 27.77 22.81
CA ARG A 626 -0.84 27.36 24.22
C ARG A 626 -2.15 27.15 24.99
N GLN A 627 -3.21 27.89 24.66
CA GLN A 627 -4.49 27.80 25.38
C GLN A 627 -5.43 26.73 24.81
N ALA A 628 -5.28 26.38 23.54
CA ALA A 628 -6.12 25.40 22.84
C ALA A 628 -5.53 23.97 22.81
N SER A 629 -4.27 23.79 23.24
CA SER A 629 -3.61 22.49 23.30
C SER A 629 -3.96 21.71 24.57
N SER A 630 -4.19 20.39 24.43
CA SER A 630 -4.33 19.46 25.57
C SER A 630 -3.06 18.58 25.72
N TYR A 631 -2.50 18.52 26.92
CA TYR A 631 -1.21 17.84 27.21
C TYR A 631 -1.38 16.40 27.74
N ALA A 632 -2.46 15.72 27.39
CA ALA A 632 -2.82 14.44 28.02
C ALA A 632 -2.03 13.21 27.49
N SER A 633 -1.16 13.34 26.49
CA SER A 633 -0.37 12.23 25.94
C SER A 633 0.90 12.71 25.20
N THR A 634 1.75 11.79 24.74
CA THR A 634 2.95 12.04 23.92
C THR A 634 2.70 12.78 22.59
N ALA A 635 1.44 13.02 22.22
CA ALA A 635 1.05 13.86 21.07
C ALA A 635 0.14 15.02 21.51
N THR A 636 0.51 16.25 21.16
CA THR A 636 -0.31 17.46 21.37
C THR A 636 -1.45 17.50 20.36
N ARG A 637 -2.69 17.46 20.85
CA ARG A 637 -3.91 17.63 20.03
C ARG A 637 -4.50 19.02 20.24
N LEU A 638 -4.78 19.71 19.13
CA LEU A 638 -5.33 21.06 19.11
C LEU A 638 -6.87 21.01 19.14
N ASP A 639 -7.49 21.67 20.12
CA ASP A 639 -8.93 21.90 20.09
C ASP A 639 -9.26 23.21 19.37
N VAL A 640 -9.56 23.09 18.07
CA VAL A 640 -9.83 24.23 17.16
C VAL A 640 -10.95 25.12 17.68
N ARG A 641 -11.94 24.58 18.42
CA ARG A 641 -13.07 25.37 18.93
C ARG A 641 -12.67 26.32 20.05
N ARG A 642 -11.57 26.03 20.75
CA ARG A 642 -11.05 26.85 21.87
C ARG A 642 -10.12 27.96 21.40
N LEU A 643 -9.72 27.98 20.13
CA LEU A 643 -8.93 29.06 19.56
C LEU A 643 -9.71 30.39 19.66
N GLN A 644 -8.99 31.47 19.97
CA GLN A 644 -9.57 32.77 20.28
C GLN A 644 -9.15 33.83 19.27
N LEU A 645 -10.00 34.83 19.07
CA LEU A 645 -9.72 35.97 18.22
C LEU A 645 -10.38 37.22 18.79
N PRO A 646 -9.80 38.41 18.57
CA PRO A 646 -10.39 39.65 19.07
C PRO A 646 -11.69 39.97 18.32
N ARG A 647 -12.67 40.52 19.04
CA ARG A 647 -13.92 41.02 18.46
C ARG A 647 -13.69 42.41 17.88
N LEU A 648 -13.43 42.48 16.57
CA LEU A 648 -13.22 43.72 15.83
C LEU A 648 -14.27 43.92 14.74
N PRO A 649 -14.65 45.17 14.41
CA PRO A 649 -15.40 45.51 13.20
C PRO A 649 -14.71 45.00 11.92
N LEU A 650 -15.48 44.65 10.89
CA LEU A 650 -14.96 44.00 9.67
C LEU A 650 -13.93 44.86 8.92
N ASP A 651 -14.09 46.18 8.91
CA ASP A 651 -13.12 47.13 8.35
C ASP A 651 -11.76 47.02 9.04
N GLN A 652 -11.75 46.91 10.37
CA GLN A 652 -10.52 46.69 11.14
C GLN A 652 -9.95 45.30 10.91
N GLN A 653 -10.80 44.27 10.82
CA GLN A 653 -10.35 42.91 10.50
C GLN A 653 -9.60 42.87 9.17
N ARG A 654 -10.13 43.51 8.12
CA ARG A 654 -9.51 43.58 6.79
C ARG A 654 -8.13 44.25 6.83
N VAL A 655 -7.96 45.31 7.62
CA VAL A 655 -6.64 45.95 7.80
C VAL A 655 -5.63 44.98 8.44
N TYR A 656 -6.04 44.20 9.44
CA TYR A 656 -5.18 43.16 10.00
C TYR A 656 -4.94 42.01 9.01
N GLY A 657 -5.97 41.60 8.26
CA GLY A 657 -5.91 40.56 7.26
C GLY A 657 -4.88 40.87 6.17
N GLU A 658 -4.86 42.09 5.65
CA GLU A 658 -3.85 42.55 4.68
C GLU A 658 -2.42 42.43 5.25
N ARG A 659 -2.22 42.77 6.52
CA ARG A 659 -0.91 42.66 7.18
C ARG A 659 -0.49 41.20 7.40
N PHE A 660 -1.40 40.34 7.81
CA PHE A 660 -1.12 38.91 7.97
C PHE A 660 -0.88 38.21 6.64
N ARG A 661 -1.57 38.63 5.58
CA ARG A 661 -1.31 38.18 4.21
C ARG A 661 0.11 38.55 3.78
N ALA A 662 0.51 39.81 3.93
CA ALA A 662 1.86 40.25 3.59
C ALA A 662 2.94 39.48 4.37
N LEU A 663 2.70 39.20 5.67
CA LEU A 663 3.60 38.37 6.49
C LEU A 663 3.71 36.93 5.97
N ALA A 664 2.60 36.33 5.53
CA ALA A 664 2.60 35.00 4.95
C ALA A 664 3.34 34.96 3.61
N GLU A 665 3.14 35.96 2.75
CA GLU A 665 3.85 36.10 1.47
C GLU A 665 5.36 36.24 1.68
N PHE A 666 5.80 37.03 2.66
CA PHE A 666 7.20 37.14 3.05
C PHE A 666 7.79 35.82 3.56
N GLU A 667 7.04 35.10 4.41
CA GLU A 667 7.47 33.81 4.96
C GLU A 667 7.67 32.75 3.86
N GLU A 668 6.74 32.66 2.89
CA GLU A 668 6.88 31.76 1.75
C GLU A 668 8.09 32.10 0.88
N ALA A 669 8.32 33.39 0.59
CA ALA A 669 9.46 33.85 -0.18
C ALA A 669 10.81 33.46 0.49
N ILE A 670 10.91 33.58 1.82
CA ILE A 670 12.10 33.16 2.57
C ILE A 670 12.32 31.65 2.46
N ARG A 671 11.27 30.83 2.64
CA ARG A 671 11.41 29.37 2.55
C ARG A 671 11.82 28.94 1.15
N LEU A 672 11.28 29.57 0.11
CA LEU A 672 11.67 29.29 -1.27
C LEU A 672 13.14 29.66 -1.52
N ALA A 673 13.60 30.82 -1.05
CA ALA A 673 15.00 31.22 -1.16
C ALA A 673 15.94 30.22 -0.47
N GLY A 674 15.56 29.70 0.70
CA GLY A 674 16.32 28.67 1.41
C GLY A 674 16.50 27.39 0.58
N ARG A 675 15.40 26.85 0.02
CA ARG A 675 15.45 25.65 -0.83
C ARG A 675 16.28 25.84 -2.09
N LEU A 676 16.08 26.95 -2.79
CA LEU A 676 16.85 27.28 -4.00
C LEU A 676 18.34 27.45 -3.70
N GLY A 677 18.68 28.04 -2.54
CA GLY A 677 20.05 28.16 -2.07
C GLY A 677 20.71 26.81 -1.80
N GLU A 678 20.04 25.91 -1.07
CA GLU A 678 20.53 24.55 -0.83
C GLU A 678 20.74 23.76 -2.12
N GLN A 679 19.79 23.88 -3.06
CA GLN A 679 19.88 23.24 -4.37
C GLN A 679 21.07 23.78 -5.19
N LEU A 680 21.26 25.09 -5.23
CA LEU A 680 22.39 25.71 -5.92
C LEU A 680 23.72 25.27 -5.32
N VAL A 681 23.85 25.28 -3.99
CA VAL A 681 25.08 24.87 -3.29
C VAL A 681 25.41 23.42 -3.60
N ARG A 682 24.44 22.50 -3.47
CA ARG A 682 24.65 21.09 -3.78
C ARG A 682 25.08 20.90 -5.24
N GLY A 683 24.36 21.50 -6.18
CA GLY A 683 24.70 21.38 -7.60
C GLY A 683 26.07 22.00 -7.96
N MET A 684 26.51 23.06 -7.26
CA MET A 684 27.86 23.60 -7.40
C MET A 684 28.94 22.64 -6.86
N TYR A 685 28.69 21.97 -5.73
CA TYR A 685 29.60 20.94 -5.22
C TYR A 685 29.73 19.79 -6.23
N ASP A 686 28.59 19.27 -6.68
CA ASP A 686 28.53 18.16 -7.63
C ASP A 686 29.27 18.55 -8.92
N GLY A 687 28.96 19.73 -9.47
CA GLY A 687 29.57 20.24 -10.70
C GLY A 687 31.08 20.50 -10.61
N LEU A 688 31.58 20.97 -9.45
CA LEU A 688 33.02 21.12 -9.23
C LEU A 688 33.72 19.77 -9.11
N THR A 689 33.05 18.76 -8.52
CA THR A 689 33.64 17.42 -8.34
C THR A 689 33.62 16.56 -9.60
N ASP A 690 32.59 16.69 -10.44
CA ASP A 690 32.47 15.96 -11.70
C ASP A 690 33.15 16.68 -12.88
N GLY A 691 33.58 17.93 -12.68
CA GLY A 691 34.29 18.75 -13.66
C GLY A 691 33.39 19.49 -14.65
N THR A 692 32.07 19.45 -14.50
CA THR A 692 31.12 20.21 -15.32
C THR A 692 31.12 21.70 -15.00
N VAL A 693 31.57 22.08 -13.80
CA VAL A 693 31.80 23.46 -13.38
C VAL A 693 33.29 23.68 -13.17
N ALA A 694 33.87 24.64 -13.88
CA ALA A 694 35.26 25.02 -13.66
C ALA A 694 35.43 25.71 -12.29
N PRO A 695 36.56 25.51 -11.58
CA PRO A 695 36.81 26.12 -10.27
C PRO A 695 36.95 27.65 -10.27
N GLY A 696 36.89 28.28 -11.45
CA GLY A 696 37.07 29.73 -11.64
C GLY A 696 38.46 30.07 -12.13
#